data_AF-A0A7U1BND8-F1
#
_entry.id   AF-A0A7U1BND8-F1
#
_cell.length_a   1.000
_cell.length_b   1.000
_cell.length_c   1.000
_cell.angle_alpha   90.00
_cell.angle_beta   90.00
_cell.angle_gamma   90.00
#
_symmetry.space_group_name_H-M   'P 1'
#
loop_
_entity.id
_entity.type
_entity.pdbx_description
1 polymer ?
#
loop_
_entity_poly.entity_id
_entity_poly.type
_entity_poly.pdbx_seq_one_letter_code
_entity_poly.pdbx_strand_id
1 'polypeptide(L)'
;MAGSHINTFTPGSGGGYNKAPAGKLFTKSFTFIRTKYLSIMNAFTRSFIILSLAANLLFTSQEGLCQTYGSDDLSERPRSGFWPSGKKMALSLTFDDARLSQIDKGIPLLDKYGAKATFYISPGNMLKKAEEWKKAALNGHDIGNHSVLHPCSGNFEWSRGRALEDYSVARMRSELDSANRLIESIFGIRPVSFAYPCGQTFVGRGAGVQSYVPVIASMFESGRGWLNEAPNDPYYCDLAQLNASELDGKSFDQVLQLIETARANGHWLILAGHEMNDEGRQTSLLLTIEEICRYASDTANGIWMDNIHNVASYVVQKRIEESVSAHRKGIITIKARPGAKITVEQLRHEFWFGCAISNGLGSGRMEENDLINYKEKFLQNFNSAVTENAVKWGSMEPRKGEVDYSVIDGILKWTEENDIPIRGHNLFWGIPQFVQPWVKELNDDDLRLTLQNRAETVTSRYKGRFVEYDLNNEMIHGNYYKDRLGPGITKLMAEWACKGDPDAKLWLNDYDILTGNRLADYMAHIRKLLKQGVPVAGIGVQGHLHGETFDRSQLKMALDSLAVFNLPLRVTEFNMPGQRSKYYREKIQVMSPQEEELKAKELTDYYRICFAHPAVDGILMWGFWAGANWIPVSSLYNRDWSPTKSAQAYQDLIFSEWWTKGSGVAGEDGTFSLPAFYGKYRITVNRTAKEVDLKKAEGKLIVDFANKRK
;
A
#
# COMPACT_ATOMS: atom_id res chain seq x y z
N MET A 1 -27.31 16.82 -69.47
CA MET A 1 -27.19 15.37 -69.72
C MET A 1 -27.61 14.70 -68.41
N ALA A 2 -28.88 14.34 -68.21
CA ALA A 2 -29.65 13.27 -68.86
C ALA A 2 -29.09 11.88 -68.50
N GLY A 3 -29.82 10.97 -67.84
CA GLY A 3 -31.14 11.01 -67.15
C GLY A 3 -31.05 10.27 -65.80
N SER A 4 -32.07 9.82 -65.06
CA SER A 4 -33.54 9.72 -65.16
C SER A 4 -33.93 8.55 -64.22
N HIS A 5 -35.04 8.46 -63.48
CA HIS A 5 -36.13 9.37 -63.11
C HIS A 5 -36.94 8.70 -61.95
N ILE A 6 -37.51 9.51 -61.04
CA ILE A 6 -38.89 9.45 -60.45
C ILE A 6 -39.36 8.12 -59.76
N ASN A 7 -39.82 8.03 -58.49
CA ASN A 7 -41.02 8.57 -57.79
C ASN A 7 -42.40 8.03 -58.32
N THR A 8 -43.59 8.13 -57.68
CA THR A 8 -44.07 8.79 -56.44
C THR A 8 -45.39 8.13 -55.92
N PHE A 9 -45.58 8.02 -54.59
CA PHE A 9 -46.84 8.27 -53.82
C PHE A 9 -48.20 7.55 -54.09
N THR A 10 -48.72 6.83 -53.05
CA THR A 10 -50.05 6.95 -52.33
C THR A 10 -51.43 7.00 -53.06
N PRO A 11 -52.63 7.02 -52.38
CA PRO A 11 -53.17 6.31 -51.19
C PRO A 11 -54.65 5.78 -51.34
N GLY A 12 -55.23 5.21 -50.26
CA GLY A 12 -56.69 5.07 -50.01
C GLY A 12 -57.31 3.68 -50.24
N SER A 13 -58.51 3.29 -49.74
CA SER A 13 -59.39 3.81 -48.66
C SER A 13 -60.58 2.84 -48.44
N GLY A 14 -61.19 2.78 -47.24
CA GLY A 14 -62.62 2.39 -47.07
C GLY A 14 -63.00 1.03 -46.43
N GLY A 15 -63.61 1.11 -45.24
CA GLY A 15 -64.98 0.59 -44.95
C GLY A 15 -65.32 -0.91 -44.82
N GLY A 16 -65.84 -1.30 -43.65
CA GLY A 16 -67.20 -1.90 -43.58
C GLY A 16 -67.39 -3.39 -43.23
N TYR A 17 -67.80 -3.66 -41.98
CA TYR A 17 -68.69 -4.73 -41.48
C TYR A 17 -69.12 -5.92 -42.40
N ASN A 18 -68.93 -7.18 -41.93
CA ASN A 18 -70.05 -7.93 -41.31
C ASN A 18 -69.73 -9.32 -40.70
N LYS A 19 -70.72 -9.78 -39.92
CA LYS A 19 -70.86 -10.94 -39.00
C LYS A 19 -70.49 -12.36 -39.50
N ALA A 20 -70.26 -13.23 -38.52
CA ALA A 20 -70.13 -14.70 -38.60
C ALA A 20 -71.46 -15.42 -38.96
N PRO A 21 -71.42 -16.76 -39.04
CA PRO A 21 -72.28 -17.53 -38.13
C PRO A 21 -71.57 -18.70 -37.41
N ALA A 22 -72.25 -19.25 -36.39
CA ALA A 22 -71.81 -20.38 -35.57
C ALA A 22 -72.81 -21.54 -35.61
N GLY A 23 -72.36 -22.77 -35.29
CA GLY A 23 -73.21 -23.96 -35.10
C GLY A 23 -72.38 -25.24 -34.97
N LYS A 24 -71.97 -25.63 -33.76
CA LYS A 24 -72.67 -26.60 -32.86
C LYS A 24 -72.66 -28.07 -33.35
N LEU A 25 -71.95 -28.93 -32.62
CA LEU A 25 -72.41 -30.30 -32.33
C LEU A 25 -71.86 -30.84 -31.00
N PHE A 26 -72.78 -31.13 -30.08
CA PHE A 26 -72.79 -32.08 -28.93
C PHE A 26 -71.50 -32.36 -28.13
N THR A 27 -71.39 -32.03 -26.84
CA THR A 27 -72.06 -32.61 -25.64
C THR A 27 -72.02 -34.15 -25.49
N LYS A 28 -71.02 -34.65 -24.74
CA LYS A 28 -71.18 -35.53 -23.54
C LYS A 28 -69.82 -36.08 -23.06
N SER A 29 -69.27 -35.52 -21.98
CA SER A 29 -68.38 -36.20 -21.00
C SER A 29 -68.07 -35.28 -19.80
N PHE A 30 -69.12 -34.70 -19.21
CA PHE A 30 -69.05 -34.36 -17.80
C PHE A 30 -68.97 -35.67 -16.98
N THR A 31 -68.43 -35.59 -15.75
CA THR A 31 -68.29 -36.72 -14.80
C THR A 31 -67.05 -37.62 -14.92
N PHE A 32 -65.94 -37.16 -15.53
CA PHE A 32 -64.60 -37.76 -15.28
C PHE A 32 -63.50 -36.76 -14.86
N ILE A 33 -63.76 -35.45 -14.94
CA ILE A 33 -62.75 -34.41 -14.66
C ILE A 33 -62.74 -33.99 -13.17
N ARG A 34 -63.84 -34.20 -12.43
CA ARG A 34 -63.99 -33.68 -11.05
C ARG A 34 -63.11 -34.39 -10.01
N THR A 35 -62.78 -35.66 -10.21
CA THR A 35 -61.96 -36.45 -9.25
C THR A 35 -60.45 -36.24 -9.45
N LYS A 36 -59.98 -35.96 -10.67
CA LYS A 36 -58.57 -35.62 -10.93
C LYS A 36 -58.22 -34.20 -10.47
N TYR A 37 -59.16 -33.24 -10.54
CA TYR A 37 -58.92 -31.88 -10.07
C TYR A 37 -58.78 -31.77 -8.54
N LEU A 38 -59.54 -32.54 -7.73
CA LEU A 38 -59.34 -32.53 -6.27
C LEU A 38 -58.01 -33.17 -5.83
N SER A 39 -57.52 -34.19 -6.55
CA SER A 39 -56.20 -34.77 -6.29
C SER A 39 -55.07 -33.78 -6.60
N ILE A 40 -55.18 -33.03 -7.70
CA ILE A 40 -54.16 -32.05 -8.10
C ILE A 40 -54.23 -30.81 -7.21
N MET A 41 -55.42 -30.35 -6.82
CA MET A 41 -55.55 -29.24 -5.86
C MET A 41 -54.99 -29.60 -4.49
N ASN A 42 -55.28 -30.78 -3.92
CA ASN A 42 -54.71 -31.17 -2.62
C ASN A 42 -53.18 -31.35 -2.65
N ALA A 43 -52.59 -31.73 -3.78
CA ALA A 43 -51.15 -31.72 -3.97
C ALA A 43 -50.59 -30.27 -3.97
N PHE A 44 -51.23 -29.35 -4.71
CA PHE A 44 -50.84 -27.94 -4.71
C PHE A 44 -51.04 -27.25 -3.36
N THR A 45 -52.10 -27.54 -2.60
CA THR A 45 -52.30 -26.96 -1.26
C THR A 45 -51.31 -27.49 -0.24
N ARG A 46 -50.89 -28.77 -0.32
CA ARG A 46 -49.81 -29.30 0.53
C ARG A 46 -48.44 -28.75 0.14
N SER A 47 -48.15 -28.56 -1.15
CA SER A 47 -46.93 -27.87 -1.57
C SER A 47 -46.92 -26.39 -1.15
N PHE A 48 -48.05 -25.69 -1.18
CA PHE A 48 -48.13 -24.30 -0.67
C PHE A 48 -48.00 -24.22 0.85
N ILE A 49 -48.57 -25.16 1.62
CA ILE A 49 -48.42 -25.16 3.08
C ILE A 49 -46.98 -25.56 3.48
N ILE A 50 -46.33 -26.47 2.75
CA ILE A 50 -44.91 -26.80 2.99
C ILE A 50 -44.00 -25.65 2.52
N LEU A 51 -44.30 -24.94 1.43
CA LEU A 51 -43.56 -23.71 1.07
C LEU A 51 -43.82 -22.55 2.04
N SER A 52 -45.02 -22.41 2.61
CA SER A 52 -45.31 -21.36 3.61
C SER A 52 -44.76 -21.68 5.01
N LEU A 53 -44.61 -22.95 5.39
CA LEU A 53 -43.87 -23.35 6.60
C LEU A 53 -42.36 -23.33 6.39
N ALA A 54 -41.85 -23.70 5.20
CA ALA A 54 -40.44 -23.49 4.85
C ALA A 54 -40.09 -22.01 4.76
N ALA A 55 -40.97 -21.15 4.23
CA ALA A 55 -40.79 -19.70 4.25
C ALA A 55 -40.78 -19.17 5.69
N ASN A 56 -41.73 -19.57 6.55
CA ASN A 56 -41.75 -19.11 7.95
C ASN A 56 -40.68 -19.75 8.86
N LEU A 57 -39.91 -20.74 8.38
CA LEU A 57 -38.65 -21.19 9.01
C LEU A 57 -37.38 -20.68 8.29
N LEU A 58 -37.51 -19.99 7.16
CA LEU A 58 -36.42 -19.28 6.46
C LEU A 58 -36.51 -17.75 6.62
N PHE A 59 -37.60 -17.24 7.23
CA PHE A 59 -37.76 -15.83 7.63
C PHE A 59 -37.57 -15.60 9.14
N THR A 60 -36.99 -16.54 9.87
CA THR A 60 -36.51 -16.38 11.26
C THR A 60 -34.99 -16.56 11.37
N SER A 61 -34.25 -15.96 10.45
CA SER A 61 -32.81 -15.67 10.62
C SER A 61 -32.37 -14.43 9.83
N GLN A 62 -33.29 -13.48 9.63
CA GLN A 62 -33.02 -12.19 8.97
C GLN A 62 -33.25 -11.02 9.93
N GLU A 63 -32.78 -11.15 11.17
CA GLU A 63 -32.35 -9.99 11.94
C GLU A 63 -31.03 -9.49 11.35
N GLY A 64 -30.90 -8.19 11.06
CA GLY A 64 -29.63 -7.59 10.64
C GLY A 64 -29.50 -7.07 9.20
N LEU A 65 -30.60 -6.65 8.54
CA LEU A 65 -30.52 -5.76 7.35
C LEU A 65 -31.43 -4.52 7.43
N CYS A 66 -31.71 -4.05 8.65
CA CYS A 66 -31.70 -2.61 8.85
C CYS A 66 -30.23 -2.23 9.02
N GLN A 67 -29.69 -1.34 8.18
CA GLN A 67 -28.50 -0.60 8.55
C GLN A 67 -28.89 0.32 9.70
N THR A 68 -28.79 -0.21 10.93
CA THR A 68 -28.35 0.63 12.04
C THR A 68 -27.08 1.31 11.54
N TYR A 69 -27.08 2.63 11.44
CA TYR A 69 -25.83 3.36 11.51
C TYR A 69 -25.23 2.99 12.86
N GLY A 70 -24.32 2.02 12.83
CA GLY A 70 -23.36 1.87 13.90
C GLY A 70 -22.64 3.19 13.98
N SER A 71 -23.02 4.02 14.95
CA SER A 71 -22.03 4.78 15.67
C SER A 71 -21.13 3.74 16.36
N ASP A 72 -20.26 3.11 15.57
CA ASP A 72 -19.01 2.61 16.10
C ASP A 72 -18.42 3.78 16.87
N ASP A 73 -18.04 3.52 18.11
CA ASP A 73 -17.57 4.54 19.03
C ASP A 73 -16.16 5.00 18.61
N LEU A 74 -16.13 5.83 17.57
CA LEU A 74 -14.95 6.54 17.10
C LEU A 74 -14.61 7.74 18.02
N SER A 75 -15.30 7.90 19.17
CA SER A 75 -15.20 9.08 20.02
C SER A 75 -14.16 8.96 21.14
N GLU A 76 -13.73 7.74 21.52
CA GLU A 76 -12.82 7.51 22.65
C GLU A 76 -11.33 7.27 22.29
N ARG A 77 -10.83 7.82 21.17
CA ARG A 77 -9.37 8.03 21.04
C ARG A 77 -9.00 9.37 21.70
N PRO A 78 -8.11 9.41 22.71
CA PRO A 78 -7.62 10.66 23.27
C PRO A 78 -6.91 11.48 22.19
N ARG A 79 -7.54 12.56 21.70
CA ARG A 79 -6.99 13.42 20.64
C ARG A 79 -5.77 14.24 21.09
N SER A 80 -5.43 14.21 22.38
CA SER A 80 -4.25 14.82 22.97
C SER A 80 -2.98 14.02 22.63
N GLY A 81 -1.97 14.66 22.05
CA GLY A 81 -0.65 14.06 21.83
C GLY A 81 -0.38 13.50 20.43
N PHE A 82 -1.23 13.81 19.45
CA PHE A 82 -0.89 13.57 18.04
C PHE A 82 0.32 14.44 17.63
N TRP A 83 0.20 15.76 17.82
CA TRP A 83 1.16 16.78 17.39
C TRP A 83 2.46 16.79 18.24
N PRO A 84 3.59 17.25 17.68
CA PRO A 84 4.88 17.21 18.36
C PRO A 84 4.87 18.03 19.65
N SER A 85 5.71 17.64 20.61
CA SER A 85 5.94 18.36 21.87
C SER A 85 4.66 18.70 22.67
N GLY A 86 3.62 17.87 22.57
CA GLY A 86 2.36 18.06 23.30
C GLY A 86 1.49 19.21 22.78
N LYS A 87 1.75 19.69 21.55
CA LYS A 87 0.95 20.74 20.90
C LYS A 87 -0.49 20.26 20.66
N LYS A 88 -1.42 21.22 20.59
CA LYS A 88 -2.88 20.99 20.48
C LYS A 88 -3.36 21.01 19.03
N MET A 89 -2.68 21.70 18.13
CA MET A 89 -3.00 21.76 16.70
C MET A 89 -1.76 22.05 15.85
N ALA A 90 -1.86 21.79 14.55
CA ALA A 90 -0.96 22.34 13.54
C ALA A 90 -1.62 23.51 12.79
N LEU A 91 -0.84 24.53 12.45
CA LEU A 91 -1.25 25.69 11.65
C LEU A 91 -0.27 25.88 10.49
N SER A 92 -0.77 25.99 9.26
CA SER A 92 0.07 26.32 8.10
C SER A 92 -0.48 27.52 7.36
N LEU A 93 0.41 28.47 7.07
CA LEU A 93 0.14 29.61 6.19
C LEU A 93 0.60 29.25 4.77
N THR A 94 -0.25 29.53 3.79
CA THR A 94 0.01 29.23 2.38
C THR A 94 -0.36 30.42 1.49
N PHE A 95 0.46 30.68 0.47
CA PHE A 95 0.25 31.80 -0.43
C PHE A 95 0.47 31.43 -1.91
N ASP A 96 -0.40 31.91 -2.79
CA ASP A 96 -0.54 31.42 -4.16
C ASP A 96 0.06 32.42 -5.18
N ASP A 97 0.13 32.04 -6.47
CA ASP A 97 0.61 32.87 -7.60
C ASP A 97 2.06 33.41 -7.59
N ALA A 98 2.84 33.27 -6.52
CA ALA A 98 4.14 33.93 -6.34
C ALA A 98 4.08 35.48 -6.51
N ARG A 99 3.13 36.14 -5.82
CA ARG A 99 2.95 37.60 -5.89
C ARG A 99 4.17 38.35 -5.35
N LEU A 100 4.50 39.50 -5.95
CA LEU A 100 5.69 40.29 -5.55
C LEU A 100 5.62 40.76 -4.08
N SER A 101 4.41 41.05 -3.59
CA SER A 101 4.14 41.42 -2.19
C SER A 101 4.56 40.34 -1.18
N GLN A 102 4.52 39.06 -1.57
CA GLN A 102 4.98 37.94 -0.74
C GLN A 102 6.48 38.02 -0.48
N ILE A 103 7.29 38.31 -1.51
CA ILE A 103 8.74 38.57 -1.36
C ILE A 103 8.99 39.87 -0.60
N ASP A 104 8.33 40.96 -0.99
CA ASP A 104 8.73 42.31 -0.58
C ASP A 104 8.25 42.73 0.81
N LYS A 105 7.15 42.13 1.30
CA LYS A 105 6.56 42.43 2.61
C LYS A 105 6.29 41.17 3.42
N GLY A 106 5.78 40.13 2.77
CA GLY A 106 5.29 38.92 3.43
C GLY A 106 6.36 38.08 4.12
N ILE A 107 7.38 37.65 3.38
CA ILE A 107 8.50 36.85 3.89
C ILE A 107 9.28 37.59 4.98
N PRO A 108 9.66 38.88 4.82
CA PRO A 108 10.25 39.66 5.91
C PRO A 108 9.41 39.69 7.20
N LEU A 109 8.08 39.74 7.09
CA LEU A 109 7.18 39.66 8.25
C LEU A 109 7.15 38.26 8.87
N LEU A 110 7.09 37.20 8.06
CA LEU A 110 7.11 35.82 8.56
C LEU A 110 8.45 35.49 9.26
N ASP A 111 9.57 35.87 8.64
CA ASP A 111 10.92 35.65 9.16
C ASP A 111 11.20 36.41 10.46
N LYS A 112 10.61 37.61 10.65
CA LYS A 112 10.63 38.33 11.93
C LYS A 112 10.12 37.49 13.12
N TYR A 113 9.20 36.56 12.86
CA TYR A 113 8.65 35.64 13.86
C TYR A 113 9.20 34.20 13.75
N GLY A 114 10.15 33.96 12.83
CA GLY A 114 10.64 32.62 12.50
C GLY A 114 9.60 31.70 11.86
N ALA A 115 8.46 32.25 11.41
CA ALA A 115 7.33 31.51 10.88
C ALA A 115 7.64 30.97 9.47
N LYS A 116 7.43 29.67 9.24
CA LYS A 116 7.63 29.05 7.93
C LYS A 116 6.29 28.73 7.27
N ALA A 117 6.15 29.20 6.04
CA ALA A 117 4.96 29.13 5.21
C ALA A 117 5.29 28.40 3.90
N THR A 118 4.26 27.92 3.19
CA THR A 118 4.40 27.38 1.83
C THR A 118 3.99 28.43 0.80
N PHE A 119 4.83 28.66 -0.20
CA PHE A 119 4.51 29.49 -1.35
C PHE A 119 4.31 28.63 -2.59
N TYR A 120 3.12 28.68 -3.17
CA TYR A 120 2.75 27.91 -4.35
C TYR A 120 3.00 28.74 -5.61
N ILE A 121 4.05 28.37 -6.33
CA ILE A 121 4.68 29.23 -7.31
C ILE A 121 4.15 28.97 -8.72
N SER A 122 3.63 30.04 -9.36
CA SER A 122 3.44 30.09 -10.80
C SER A 122 4.72 30.61 -11.49
N PRO A 123 5.29 29.87 -12.46
CA PRO A 123 6.56 30.24 -13.09
C PRO A 123 6.64 31.64 -13.71
N GLY A 124 5.53 32.20 -14.21
CA GLY A 124 5.53 33.51 -14.86
C GLY A 124 5.81 34.68 -13.91
N ASN A 125 5.42 34.57 -12.64
CA ASN A 125 5.73 35.58 -11.61
C ASN A 125 7.06 35.30 -10.93
N MET A 126 7.36 34.02 -10.68
CA MET A 126 8.63 33.54 -10.13
C MET A 126 9.87 34.18 -10.76
N LEU A 127 9.93 34.17 -12.11
CA LEU A 127 11.08 34.65 -12.88
C LEU A 127 11.39 36.14 -12.68
N LYS A 128 10.47 36.92 -12.10
CA LYS A 128 10.69 38.35 -11.81
C LYS A 128 11.61 38.56 -10.60
N LYS A 129 11.69 37.60 -9.68
CA LYS A 129 12.45 37.65 -8.41
C LYS A 129 13.00 36.26 -8.02
N ALA A 130 13.65 35.60 -8.97
CA ALA A 130 14.09 34.21 -8.82
C ALA A 130 15.12 34.02 -7.68
N GLU A 131 16.08 34.93 -7.53
CA GLU A 131 17.09 34.83 -6.46
C GLU A 131 16.50 35.09 -5.07
N GLU A 132 15.47 35.91 -4.96
CA GLU A 132 14.72 36.13 -3.72
C GLU A 132 13.89 34.90 -3.34
N TRP A 133 13.20 34.27 -4.30
CA TRP A 133 12.50 33.00 -4.07
C TRP A 133 13.45 31.87 -3.65
N LYS A 134 14.64 31.82 -4.26
CA LYS A 134 15.70 30.87 -3.88
C LYS A 134 16.19 31.09 -2.45
N LYS A 135 16.37 32.35 -2.03
CA LYS A 135 16.71 32.70 -0.63
C LYS A 135 15.60 32.29 0.35
N ALA A 136 14.33 32.50 -0.02
CA ALA A 136 13.20 32.07 0.81
C ALA A 136 13.20 30.55 1.04
N ALA A 137 13.43 29.78 -0.01
CA ALA A 137 13.53 28.32 0.05
C ALA A 137 14.71 27.86 0.93
N LEU A 138 15.90 28.46 0.74
CA LEU A 138 17.07 28.20 1.58
C LEU A 138 16.87 28.62 3.05
N ASN A 139 15.96 29.56 3.31
CA ASN A 139 15.54 29.95 4.66
C ASN A 139 14.41 29.07 5.22
N GLY A 140 14.11 27.91 4.61
CA GLY A 140 13.16 26.92 5.14
C GLY A 140 11.68 27.19 4.84
N HIS A 141 11.36 28.11 3.94
CA HIS A 141 10.01 28.17 3.36
C HIS A 141 9.83 27.05 2.34
N ASP A 142 8.66 26.43 2.33
CA ASP A 142 8.31 25.40 1.35
C ASP A 142 7.91 26.06 0.03
N ILE A 143 8.37 25.48 -1.09
CA ILE A 143 8.10 25.97 -2.44
C ILE A 143 7.26 24.93 -3.17
N GLY A 144 5.95 25.17 -3.19
CA GLY A 144 4.97 24.31 -3.81
C GLY A 144 4.75 24.60 -5.29
N ASN A 145 4.21 23.62 -6.01
CA ASN A 145 3.85 23.73 -7.41
C ASN A 145 2.44 24.34 -7.57
N HIS A 146 2.28 25.30 -8.48
CA HIS A 146 0.97 25.88 -8.82
C HIS A 146 0.66 25.82 -10.32
N SER A 147 1.10 24.75 -10.99
CA SER A 147 1.07 24.52 -12.44
C SER A 147 1.90 25.55 -13.26
N VAL A 148 1.97 25.38 -14.58
CA VAL A 148 2.70 26.33 -15.45
C VAL A 148 1.78 27.47 -15.87
N LEU A 149 0.54 27.15 -16.25
CA LEU A 149 -0.39 28.07 -16.90
C LEU A 149 -1.50 28.55 -15.96
N HIS A 150 -1.62 27.99 -14.75
CA HIS A 150 -2.73 28.24 -13.83
C HIS A 150 -4.10 28.00 -14.51
N PRO A 151 -4.37 26.77 -15.00
CA PRO A 151 -5.62 26.43 -15.64
C PRO A 151 -6.74 26.35 -14.60
N CYS A 152 -7.83 27.10 -14.82
CA CYS A 152 -9.07 27.00 -14.06
C CYS A 152 -10.24 26.76 -15.02
N SER A 153 -11.46 26.69 -14.51
CA SER A 153 -12.68 26.55 -15.30
C SER A 153 -12.86 27.69 -16.31
N GLY A 154 -13.39 27.38 -17.49
CA GLY A 154 -13.80 28.36 -18.51
C GLY A 154 -14.92 29.32 -18.07
N ASN A 155 -15.53 29.10 -16.90
CA ASN A 155 -16.35 30.09 -16.21
C ASN A 155 -15.54 31.36 -15.86
N PHE A 156 -14.25 31.21 -15.56
CA PHE A 156 -13.32 32.32 -15.50
C PHE A 156 -12.92 32.75 -16.91
N GLU A 157 -13.39 33.91 -17.36
CA GLU A 157 -13.17 34.39 -18.74
C GLU A 157 -11.69 34.44 -19.13
N TRP A 158 -10.82 34.88 -18.21
CA TRP A 158 -9.36 34.91 -18.38
C TRP A 158 -8.70 33.52 -18.55
N SER A 159 -9.41 32.45 -18.17
CA SER A 159 -8.92 31.07 -18.21
C SER A 159 -9.37 30.29 -19.45
N ARG A 160 -10.33 30.81 -20.24
CA ARG A 160 -10.94 30.09 -21.38
C ARG A 160 -9.95 29.52 -22.41
N GLY A 161 -8.81 30.16 -22.64
CA GLY A 161 -7.75 29.64 -23.54
C GLY A 161 -6.94 28.46 -22.98
N ARG A 162 -7.16 28.10 -21.71
CA ARG A 162 -6.47 27.04 -20.96
C ARG A 162 -7.41 26.38 -19.94
N ALA A 163 -8.69 26.28 -20.30
CA ALA A 163 -9.74 25.84 -19.40
C ALA A 163 -9.54 24.38 -18.97
N LEU A 164 -9.73 24.06 -17.68
CA LEU A 164 -9.63 22.67 -17.17
C LEU A 164 -10.60 21.71 -17.87
N GLU A 165 -11.73 22.23 -18.34
CA GLU A 165 -12.69 21.48 -19.15
C GLU A 165 -12.09 20.95 -20.47
N ASP A 166 -11.06 21.62 -21.01
CA ASP A 166 -10.36 21.26 -22.25
C ASP A 166 -9.00 20.56 -21.98
N TYR A 167 -8.82 20.06 -20.75
CA TYR A 167 -7.68 19.24 -20.33
C TYR A 167 -8.00 17.75 -20.30
N SER A 168 -6.97 16.94 -20.51
CA SER A 168 -6.94 15.53 -20.15
C SER A 168 -6.04 15.31 -18.93
N VAL A 169 -6.23 14.20 -18.23
CA VAL A 169 -5.37 13.81 -17.09
C VAL A 169 -3.89 13.71 -17.51
N ALA A 170 -3.62 13.23 -18.73
CA ALA A 170 -2.27 13.19 -19.29
C ALA A 170 -1.68 14.59 -19.51
N ARG A 171 -2.46 15.53 -20.07
CA ARG A 171 -2.04 16.94 -20.24
C ARG A 171 -1.75 17.59 -18.89
N MET A 172 -2.60 17.36 -17.89
CA MET A 172 -2.39 17.87 -16.52
C MET A 172 -1.08 17.33 -15.94
N ARG A 173 -0.84 16.01 -16.00
CA ARG A 173 0.44 15.41 -15.55
C ARG A 173 1.66 16.07 -16.22
N SER A 174 1.64 16.25 -17.55
CA SER A 174 2.73 16.90 -18.28
C SER A 174 2.94 18.37 -17.91
N GLU A 175 1.87 19.10 -17.58
CA GLU A 175 1.98 20.48 -17.10
C GLU A 175 2.62 20.56 -15.71
N LEU A 176 2.13 19.77 -14.75
CA LEU A 176 2.65 19.74 -13.38
C LEU A 176 4.13 19.33 -13.33
N ASP A 177 4.51 18.33 -14.11
CA ASP A 177 5.89 17.86 -14.26
C ASP A 177 6.80 18.91 -14.92
N SER A 178 6.25 19.72 -15.83
CA SER A 178 6.99 20.84 -16.45
C SER A 178 7.19 22.01 -15.48
N ALA A 179 6.21 22.30 -14.62
CA ALA A 179 6.37 23.26 -13.53
C ALA A 179 7.43 22.77 -12.51
N ASN A 180 7.39 21.48 -12.11
CA ASN A 180 8.40 20.91 -11.22
C ASN A 180 9.81 21.05 -11.79
N ARG A 181 10.04 20.63 -13.05
CA ARG A 181 11.34 20.78 -13.72
C ARG A 181 11.84 22.22 -13.76
N LEU A 182 10.94 23.17 -14.03
CA LEU A 182 11.33 24.58 -14.16
C LEU A 182 11.73 25.16 -12.80
N ILE A 183 10.95 24.90 -11.75
CA ILE A 183 11.25 25.32 -10.37
C ILE A 183 12.56 24.68 -9.89
N GLU A 184 12.72 23.37 -10.11
CA GLU A 184 13.91 22.59 -9.78
C GLU A 184 15.16 23.11 -10.49
N SER A 185 15.07 23.48 -11.77
CA SER A 185 16.19 24.02 -12.56
C SER A 185 16.72 25.38 -12.08
N ILE A 186 15.90 26.14 -11.34
CA ILE A 186 16.23 27.51 -10.90
C ILE A 186 16.65 27.50 -9.42
N PHE A 187 15.91 26.78 -8.57
CA PHE A 187 16.17 26.74 -7.13
C PHE A 187 17.05 25.58 -6.68
N GLY A 188 17.16 24.52 -7.47
CA GLY A 188 17.78 23.25 -7.05
C GLY A 188 16.87 22.42 -6.12
N ILE A 189 15.59 22.77 -6.02
CA ILE A 189 14.60 22.16 -5.13
C ILE A 189 13.40 21.74 -5.99
N ARG A 190 13.06 20.45 -5.94
CA ARG A 190 11.87 19.90 -6.60
C ARG A 190 10.65 20.06 -5.67
N PRO A 191 9.55 20.71 -6.10
CA PRO A 191 8.37 20.85 -5.27
C PRO A 191 7.77 19.51 -4.85
N VAL A 192 7.43 19.40 -3.56
CA VAL A 192 6.80 18.22 -2.93
C VAL A 192 5.34 18.46 -2.53
N SER A 193 4.88 19.72 -2.53
CA SER A 193 3.49 20.10 -2.33
C SER A 193 2.90 20.73 -3.61
N PHE A 194 1.59 20.55 -3.82
CA PHE A 194 0.84 21.18 -4.92
C PHE A 194 -0.37 21.95 -4.40
N ALA A 195 -0.78 23.02 -5.08
CA ALA A 195 -2.03 23.72 -4.82
C ALA A 195 -2.91 23.71 -6.07
N TYR A 196 -4.14 23.22 -5.93
CA TYR A 196 -5.13 23.17 -7.02
C TYR A 196 -5.52 24.59 -7.45
N PRO A 197 -5.23 25.01 -8.70
CA PRO A 197 -5.65 26.34 -9.18
C PRO A 197 -7.16 26.52 -9.03
N CYS A 198 -7.56 27.64 -8.44
CA CYS A 198 -8.95 27.93 -8.08
C CYS A 198 -9.66 26.83 -7.21
N GLY A 199 -8.92 25.91 -6.58
CA GLY A 199 -9.45 24.78 -5.81
C GLY A 199 -9.99 23.60 -6.63
N GLN A 200 -9.77 23.58 -7.96
CA GLN A 200 -10.52 22.69 -8.86
C GLN A 200 -9.78 21.38 -9.12
N THR A 201 -10.39 20.25 -8.76
CA THR A 201 -9.78 18.90 -8.74
C THR A 201 -10.13 18.01 -9.95
N PHE A 202 -10.83 18.56 -10.95
CA PHE A 202 -11.33 17.83 -12.13
C PHE A 202 -10.88 18.44 -13.46
N VAL A 203 -10.79 17.60 -14.49
CA VAL A 203 -10.54 17.98 -15.90
C VAL A 203 -11.57 17.33 -16.83
N GLY A 204 -11.76 17.89 -18.04
CA GLY A 204 -12.67 17.36 -19.05
C GLY A 204 -14.10 17.93 -19.01
N ARG A 205 -14.97 17.48 -19.93
CA ARG A 205 -16.37 17.94 -20.07
C ARG A 205 -17.38 16.81 -19.99
N GLY A 206 -18.54 17.09 -19.37
CA GLY A 206 -19.70 16.20 -19.34
C GLY A 206 -19.39 14.80 -18.83
N ALA A 207 -19.80 13.76 -19.56
CA ALA A 207 -19.51 12.37 -19.21
C ALA A 207 -18.02 11.99 -19.26
N GLY A 208 -17.15 12.86 -19.80
CA GLY A 208 -15.69 12.68 -19.83
C GLY A 208 -14.94 13.36 -18.67
N VAL A 209 -15.64 13.91 -17.67
CA VAL A 209 -14.99 14.52 -16.49
C VAL A 209 -14.23 13.47 -15.69
N GLN A 210 -12.98 13.79 -15.33
CA GLN A 210 -12.09 12.92 -14.54
C GLN A 210 -11.44 13.72 -13.41
N SER A 211 -11.34 13.11 -12.23
CA SER A 211 -10.53 13.66 -11.13
C SER A 211 -9.05 13.53 -11.47
N TYR A 212 -8.26 14.55 -11.16
CA TYR A 212 -6.79 14.49 -11.24
C TYR A 212 -6.10 14.43 -9.87
N VAL A 213 -6.85 14.28 -8.77
CA VAL A 213 -6.29 13.98 -7.43
C VAL A 213 -5.34 12.76 -7.47
N PRO A 214 -5.61 11.66 -8.22
CA PRO A 214 -4.66 10.55 -8.34
C PRO A 214 -3.35 10.92 -9.06
N VAL A 215 -3.32 11.99 -9.86
CA VAL A 215 -2.06 12.53 -10.40
C VAL A 215 -1.27 13.20 -9.28
N ILE A 216 -1.93 13.99 -8.44
CA ILE A 216 -1.30 14.69 -7.33
C ILE A 216 -0.72 13.70 -6.32
N ALA A 217 -1.51 12.71 -5.90
CA ALA A 217 -1.09 11.63 -5.01
C ALA A 217 0.11 10.79 -5.51
N SER A 218 0.40 10.85 -6.82
CA SER A 218 1.52 10.16 -7.47
C SER A 218 2.76 11.04 -7.74
N MET A 219 2.66 12.34 -7.50
CA MET A 219 3.68 13.34 -7.87
C MET A 219 4.11 14.24 -6.71
N PHE A 220 3.27 14.36 -5.68
CA PHE A 220 3.44 15.25 -4.55
C PHE A 220 3.07 14.51 -3.27
N GLU A 221 3.69 14.89 -2.16
CA GLU A 221 3.34 14.43 -0.81
C GLU A 221 2.00 15.02 -0.36
N SER A 222 1.62 16.17 -0.91
CA SER A 222 0.35 16.83 -0.60
C SER A 222 -0.24 17.64 -1.76
N GLY A 223 -1.56 17.77 -1.76
CA GLY A 223 -2.35 18.62 -2.65
C GLY A 223 -3.33 19.45 -1.84
N ARG A 224 -3.25 20.78 -1.95
CA ARG A 224 -3.95 21.76 -1.11
C ARG A 224 -5.07 22.46 -1.88
N GLY A 225 -6.28 22.42 -1.34
CA GLY A 225 -7.51 22.98 -1.92
C GLY A 225 -7.66 24.50 -1.75
N TRP A 226 -8.89 24.99 -1.88
CA TRP A 226 -9.23 26.41 -1.76
C TRP A 226 -10.71 26.57 -1.36
N LEU A 227 -11.00 27.53 -0.48
CA LEU A 227 -12.34 27.81 0.08
C LEU A 227 -13.03 26.62 0.75
N ASN A 228 -12.28 25.79 1.48
CA ASN A 228 -12.84 24.70 2.27
C ASN A 228 -13.28 25.18 3.67
N GLU A 229 -14.41 24.66 4.14
CA GLU A 229 -15.08 25.09 5.38
C GLU A 229 -14.53 24.43 6.66
N ALA A 230 -13.78 23.33 6.54
CA ALA A 230 -13.37 22.49 7.67
C ALA A 230 -11.84 22.26 7.72
N PRO A 231 -11.18 22.40 8.89
CA PRO A 231 -9.79 21.97 9.11
C PRO A 231 -9.59 20.47 8.89
N ASN A 232 -8.34 20.05 8.66
CA ASN A 232 -7.98 18.67 8.37
C ASN A 232 -7.84 17.85 9.67
N ASP A 233 -8.61 16.79 9.82
CA ASP A 233 -8.37 15.80 10.89
C ASP A 233 -7.09 14.99 10.56
N PRO A 234 -6.05 15.04 11.40
CA PRO A 234 -4.78 14.38 11.11
C PRO A 234 -4.85 12.85 11.08
N TYR A 235 -5.90 12.22 11.61
CA TYR A 235 -6.10 10.77 11.51
C TYR A 235 -6.74 10.34 10.18
N TYR A 236 -7.54 11.22 9.56
CA TYR A 236 -8.41 10.84 8.42
C TYR A 236 -8.17 11.59 7.12
N CYS A 237 -7.57 12.79 7.12
CA CYS A 237 -7.45 13.58 5.89
C CYS A 237 -6.66 12.86 4.78
N ASP A 238 -7.11 13.03 3.53
CA ASP A 238 -6.34 12.70 2.34
C ASP A 238 -5.32 13.82 2.09
N LEU A 239 -4.03 13.48 2.16
CA LEU A 239 -2.96 14.45 1.96
C LEU A 239 -2.94 14.98 0.52
N ALA A 240 -3.40 14.21 -0.47
CA ALA A 240 -3.51 14.65 -1.86
C ALA A 240 -4.68 15.63 -2.09
N GLN A 241 -5.59 15.80 -1.12
CA GLN A 241 -6.75 16.68 -1.22
C GLN A 241 -7.08 17.35 0.13
N LEU A 242 -6.08 18.03 0.69
CA LEU A 242 -6.19 18.81 1.93
C LEU A 242 -7.13 20.00 1.78
N ASN A 243 -7.94 20.24 2.81
CA ASN A 243 -8.76 21.43 2.93
C ASN A 243 -7.91 22.65 3.29
N ALA A 244 -8.20 23.81 2.68
CA ALA A 244 -7.66 25.09 3.11
C ALA A 244 -8.74 26.17 3.14
N SER A 245 -8.75 26.95 4.22
CA SER A 245 -9.67 28.06 4.42
C SER A 245 -9.04 29.38 3.97
N GLU A 246 -9.88 30.31 3.53
CA GLU A 246 -9.46 31.63 3.07
C GLU A 246 -8.82 32.46 4.21
N LEU A 247 -7.76 33.21 3.88
CA LEU A 247 -7.14 34.24 4.71
C LEU A 247 -7.40 35.66 4.17
N ASP A 248 -7.55 35.79 2.85
CA ASP A 248 -7.71 37.08 2.19
C ASP A 248 -8.93 37.86 2.74
N GLY A 249 -8.71 39.14 3.06
CA GLY A 249 -9.71 40.05 3.59
C GLY A 249 -10.25 39.75 4.99
N LYS A 250 -9.77 38.69 5.67
CA LYS A 250 -10.22 38.36 7.04
C LYS A 250 -9.48 39.20 8.09
N SER A 251 -10.19 39.58 9.15
CA SER A 251 -9.59 40.11 10.36
C SER A 251 -8.99 39.00 11.24
N PHE A 252 -8.11 39.36 12.18
CA PHE A 252 -7.58 38.40 13.14
C PHE A 252 -8.68 37.74 13.98
N ASP A 253 -9.72 38.45 14.41
CA ASP A 253 -10.85 37.86 15.15
C ASP A 253 -11.55 36.74 14.36
N GLN A 254 -11.71 36.90 13.04
CA GLN A 254 -12.31 35.88 12.18
C GLN A 254 -11.40 34.67 12.02
N VAL A 255 -10.08 34.88 11.90
CA VAL A 255 -9.10 33.78 11.82
C VAL A 255 -8.95 33.07 13.17
N LEU A 256 -9.01 33.81 14.28
CA LEU A 256 -8.92 33.28 15.63
C LEU A 256 -10.06 32.30 15.93
N GLN A 257 -11.27 32.54 15.42
CA GLN A 257 -12.38 31.58 15.49
C GLN A 257 -12.06 30.25 14.77
N LEU A 258 -11.39 30.29 13.61
CA LEU A 258 -10.93 29.10 12.89
C LEU A 258 -9.82 28.37 13.66
N ILE A 259 -8.84 29.11 14.20
CA ILE A 259 -7.75 28.58 15.03
C ILE A 259 -8.32 27.88 16.25
N GLU A 260 -9.20 28.51 17.01
CA GLU A 260 -9.79 27.93 18.22
C GLU A 260 -10.67 26.70 17.91
N THR A 261 -11.38 26.71 16.78
CA THR A 261 -12.15 25.53 16.31
C THR A 261 -11.22 24.35 15.98
N ALA A 262 -10.12 24.59 15.28
CA ALA A 262 -9.13 23.56 14.99
C ALA A 262 -8.43 23.06 16.26
N ARG A 263 -8.04 23.98 17.16
CA ARG A 263 -7.38 23.72 18.44
C ARG A 263 -8.25 22.93 19.43
N ALA A 264 -9.55 23.16 19.43
CA ALA A 264 -10.50 22.39 20.25
C ALA A 264 -10.64 20.93 19.76
N ASN A 265 -10.51 20.71 18.45
CA ASN A 265 -10.70 19.40 17.83
C ASN A 265 -9.40 18.58 17.66
N GLY A 266 -8.23 19.20 17.79
CA GLY A 266 -6.93 18.56 17.53
C GLY A 266 -6.50 18.62 16.06
N HIS A 267 -7.12 19.46 15.23
CA HIS A 267 -6.99 19.43 13.77
C HIS A 267 -5.83 20.27 13.24
N TRP A 268 -5.50 20.08 11.96
CA TRP A 268 -4.58 20.92 11.19
C TRP A 268 -5.35 21.97 10.39
N LEU A 269 -5.18 23.23 10.75
CA LEU A 269 -5.72 24.36 10.00
C LEU A 269 -4.71 24.81 8.94
N ILE A 270 -5.18 24.89 7.69
CA ILE A 270 -4.43 25.50 6.59
C ILE A 270 -5.15 26.79 6.19
N LEU A 271 -4.44 27.90 6.24
CA LEU A 271 -4.90 29.20 5.77
C LEU A 271 -4.24 29.51 4.42
N ALA A 272 -5.03 29.90 3.44
CA ALA A 272 -4.58 30.21 2.08
C ALA A 272 -4.90 31.66 1.69
N GLY A 273 -3.98 32.31 0.98
CA GLY A 273 -4.12 33.69 0.54
C GLY A 273 -3.31 34.02 -0.71
N HIS A 274 -3.39 35.26 -1.20
CA HIS A 274 -2.68 35.68 -2.42
C HIS A 274 -1.73 36.85 -2.17
N GLU A 275 -2.19 38.10 -2.23
CA GLU A 275 -1.34 39.28 -1.97
C GLU A 275 -1.07 39.45 -0.47
N MET A 276 0.11 39.96 -0.10
CA MET A 276 0.48 40.25 1.30
C MET A 276 0.70 41.76 1.46
N ASN A 277 -0.37 42.49 1.75
CA ASN A 277 -0.42 43.95 1.78
C ASN A 277 -1.35 44.46 2.89
N ASP A 278 -1.41 45.78 3.05
CA ASP A 278 -2.22 46.46 4.05
C ASP A 278 -3.71 46.56 3.63
N GLU A 279 -3.99 46.50 2.33
CA GLU A 279 -5.33 46.50 1.73
C GLU A 279 -5.31 45.87 0.32
N GLY A 280 -6.48 45.76 -0.33
CA GLY A 280 -6.63 45.38 -1.74
C GLY A 280 -7.48 44.13 -1.98
N ARG A 281 -7.63 43.77 -3.26
CA ARG A 281 -8.39 42.57 -3.70
C ARG A 281 -7.51 41.33 -3.57
N GLN A 282 -8.05 40.27 -2.95
CA GLN A 282 -7.32 39.03 -2.66
C GLN A 282 -6.03 39.32 -1.88
N THR A 283 -6.16 40.18 -0.86
CA THR A 283 -5.07 40.55 0.05
C THR A 283 -5.27 39.87 1.40
N SER A 284 -4.31 39.04 1.79
CA SER A 284 -4.08 38.63 3.17
C SER A 284 -3.42 39.78 3.93
N LEU A 285 -4.14 40.35 4.90
CA LEU A 285 -3.75 41.58 5.56
C LEU A 285 -2.49 41.38 6.41
N LEU A 286 -1.46 42.22 6.20
CA LEU A 286 -0.20 42.12 6.94
C LEU A 286 -0.38 42.21 8.46
N LEU A 287 -1.29 43.06 8.93
CA LEU A 287 -1.67 43.15 10.35
C LEU A 287 -2.18 41.81 10.88
N THR A 288 -3.10 41.17 10.15
CA THR A 288 -3.68 39.88 10.54
C THR A 288 -2.64 38.75 10.49
N ILE A 289 -1.75 38.75 9.51
CA ILE A 289 -0.61 37.80 9.47
C ILE A 289 0.31 37.99 10.69
N GLU A 290 0.61 39.24 11.06
CA GLU A 290 1.42 39.53 12.24
C GLU A 290 0.75 39.06 13.54
N GLU A 291 -0.56 39.26 13.67
CA GLU A 291 -1.33 38.82 14.83
C GLU A 291 -1.42 37.28 14.92
N ILE A 292 -1.60 36.59 13.79
CA ILE A 292 -1.53 35.12 13.72
C ILE A 292 -0.15 34.62 14.19
N CYS A 293 0.93 35.18 13.64
CA CYS A 293 2.29 34.81 14.03
C CYS A 293 2.52 35.03 15.53
N ARG A 294 2.17 36.21 16.05
CA ARG A 294 2.28 36.55 17.48
C ARG A 294 1.49 35.58 18.37
N TYR A 295 0.27 35.23 17.97
CA TYR A 295 -0.59 34.29 18.71
C TYR A 295 -0.04 32.86 18.68
N ALA A 296 0.47 32.40 17.54
CA ALA A 296 1.04 31.06 17.39
C ALA A 296 2.41 30.89 18.06
N SER A 297 3.20 31.97 18.19
CA SER A 297 4.47 31.98 18.92
C SER A 297 4.31 31.84 20.45
N ASP A 298 3.15 32.19 21.01
CA ASP A 298 2.88 31.97 22.44
C ASP A 298 2.72 30.46 22.73
N THR A 299 3.58 29.94 23.60
CA THR A 299 3.61 28.52 23.96
C THR A 299 2.36 28.08 24.71
N ALA A 300 1.67 29.00 25.43
CA ALA A 300 0.43 28.71 26.15
C ALA A 300 -0.72 28.30 25.21
N ASN A 301 -0.75 28.86 24.00
CA ASN A 301 -1.76 28.53 22.98
C ASN A 301 -1.55 27.14 22.38
N GLY A 302 -0.34 26.57 22.50
CA GLY A 302 -0.07 25.19 22.12
C GLY A 302 -0.17 24.92 20.60
N ILE A 303 0.05 25.92 19.76
CA ILE A 303 0.02 25.80 18.30
C ILE A 303 1.41 25.37 17.78
N TRP A 304 1.47 24.39 16.88
CA TRP A 304 2.64 24.14 16.04
C TRP A 304 2.41 24.84 14.70
N MET A 305 3.13 25.92 14.43
CA MET A 305 3.04 26.64 13.15
C MET A 305 4.22 26.24 12.27
N ASP A 306 3.92 25.70 11.08
CA ASP A 306 4.93 25.16 10.16
C ASP A 306 4.40 25.06 8.72
N ASN A 307 5.29 24.82 7.77
CA ASN A 307 4.97 24.70 6.35
C ASN A 307 4.24 23.38 6.01
N ILE A 308 3.63 23.30 4.82
CA ILE A 308 2.80 22.15 4.42
C ILE A 308 3.61 20.85 4.36
N HIS A 309 4.82 20.88 3.79
CA HIS A 309 5.71 19.71 3.69
C HIS A 309 6.02 19.10 5.07
N ASN A 310 6.41 19.93 6.04
CA ASN A 310 6.77 19.49 7.39
C ASN A 310 5.57 18.87 8.13
N VAL A 311 4.40 19.51 8.07
CA VAL A 311 3.19 18.99 8.74
C VAL A 311 2.67 17.72 8.05
N ALA A 312 2.64 17.67 6.71
CA ALA A 312 2.24 16.47 5.97
C ALA A 312 3.15 15.28 6.26
N SER A 313 4.47 15.49 6.23
CA SER A 313 5.48 14.47 6.56
C SER A 313 5.29 13.92 7.97
N TYR A 314 5.06 14.81 8.94
CA TYR A 314 4.77 14.41 10.33
C TYR A 314 3.47 13.60 10.44
N VAL A 315 2.40 13.99 9.74
CA VAL A 315 1.13 13.24 9.72
C VAL A 315 1.33 11.83 9.17
N VAL A 316 2.09 11.67 8.08
CA VAL A 316 2.43 10.33 7.53
C VAL A 316 3.21 9.51 8.55
N GLN A 317 4.29 10.06 9.12
CA GLN A 317 5.12 9.37 10.09
C GLN A 317 4.30 8.93 11.32
N LYS A 318 3.48 9.83 11.87
CA LYS A 318 2.69 9.57 13.07
C LYS A 318 1.63 8.48 12.84
N ARG A 319 0.93 8.50 11.69
CA ARG A 319 0.00 7.43 11.28
C ARG A 319 0.71 6.08 11.17
N ILE A 320 1.94 6.05 10.63
CA ILE A 320 2.77 4.84 10.53
C ILE A 320 3.17 4.34 11.93
N GLU A 321 3.64 5.21 12.82
CA GLU A 321 4.02 4.86 14.20
C GLU A 321 2.85 4.26 14.98
N GLU A 322 1.66 4.84 14.87
CA GLU A 322 0.44 4.33 15.51
C GLU A 322 0.02 2.97 14.94
N SER A 323 0.05 2.80 13.62
CA SER A 323 -0.27 1.53 12.95
C SER A 323 0.73 0.42 13.34
N VAL A 324 2.02 0.75 13.43
CA VAL A 324 3.06 -0.16 13.93
C VAL A 324 2.82 -0.50 15.39
N SER A 325 2.46 0.46 16.24
CA SER A 325 2.12 0.21 17.64
C SER A 325 0.91 -0.73 17.78
N ALA A 326 -0.15 -0.50 17.00
CA ALA A 326 -1.38 -1.28 17.05
C ALA A 326 -1.26 -2.69 16.47
N HIS A 327 -0.38 -2.92 15.48
CA HIS A 327 -0.35 -4.17 14.71
C HIS A 327 0.94 -4.98 14.84
N ARG A 328 2.03 -4.38 15.37
CA ARG A 328 3.34 -5.05 15.52
C ARG A 328 3.82 -5.18 16.95
N LYS A 329 3.16 -4.53 17.90
CA LYS A 329 3.49 -4.63 19.34
C LYS A 329 2.36 -5.27 20.12
N GLY A 330 2.75 -6.07 21.11
CA GLY A 330 1.92 -6.51 22.21
C GLY A 330 2.47 -6.01 23.54
N ILE A 331 1.95 -6.51 24.66
CA ILE A 331 2.46 -6.19 26.01
C ILE A 331 3.15 -7.42 26.62
N ILE A 332 4.37 -7.24 27.12
CA ILE A 332 5.00 -8.21 28.03
C ILE A 332 4.82 -7.72 29.46
N THR A 333 4.26 -8.56 30.33
CA THR A 333 4.14 -8.33 31.78
C THR A 333 4.94 -9.39 32.52
N ILE A 334 5.92 -8.96 33.30
CA ILE A 334 6.81 -9.83 34.07
C ILE A 334 6.42 -9.73 35.54
N LYS A 335 6.12 -10.88 36.16
CA LYS A 335 5.80 -10.98 37.59
C LYS A 335 7.05 -11.43 38.34
N ALA A 336 7.50 -10.64 39.30
CA ALA A 336 8.68 -10.90 40.11
C ALA A 336 8.47 -10.38 41.54
N ARG A 337 9.48 -10.53 42.42
CA ARG A 337 9.44 -9.86 43.73
C ARG A 337 9.65 -8.35 43.55
N PRO A 338 8.97 -7.49 44.32
CA PRO A 338 9.20 -6.05 44.30
C PRO A 338 10.70 -5.70 44.38
N GLY A 339 11.13 -4.72 43.58
CA GLY A 339 12.53 -4.28 43.48
C GLY A 339 13.48 -5.23 42.75
N ALA A 340 13.02 -6.38 42.24
CA ALA A 340 13.85 -7.26 41.41
C ALA A 340 14.26 -6.56 40.10
N LYS A 341 15.53 -6.65 39.72
CA LYS A 341 16.05 -6.07 38.47
C LYS A 341 15.66 -6.94 37.28
N ILE A 342 15.22 -6.30 36.20
CA ILE A 342 14.67 -6.94 35.01
C ILE A 342 15.37 -6.42 33.76
N THR A 343 15.74 -7.31 32.84
CA THR A 343 16.07 -6.97 31.45
C THR A 343 15.22 -7.79 30.49
N VAL A 344 14.88 -7.17 29.36
CA VAL A 344 14.08 -7.74 28.26
C VAL A 344 14.83 -7.48 26.96
N GLU A 345 15.33 -8.54 26.36
CA GLU A 345 16.11 -8.53 25.12
C GLU A 345 15.32 -9.28 24.05
N GLN A 346 14.89 -8.60 23.00
CA GLN A 346 14.38 -9.31 21.82
C GLN A 346 15.53 -10.07 21.14
N LEU A 347 15.25 -11.30 20.70
CA LEU A 347 16.18 -12.21 20.03
C LEU A 347 15.86 -12.40 18.55
N ARG A 348 14.57 -12.38 18.18
CA ARG A 348 14.09 -12.55 16.80
C ARG A 348 12.72 -11.89 16.64
N HIS A 349 12.43 -11.30 15.48
CA HIS A 349 11.07 -10.88 15.12
C HIS A 349 10.17 -12.06 14.72
N GLU A 350 8.87 -11.93 14.96
CA GLU A 350 7.84 -12.74 14.30
C GLU A 350 7.63 -12.30 12.85
N PHE A 351 7.64 -10.98 12.59
CA PHE A 351 7.58 -10.43 11.23
C PHE A 351 8.82 -10.85 10.43
N TRP A 352 8.62 -11.24 9.17
CA TRP A 352 9.72 -11.71 8.32
C TRP A 352 10.44 -10.52 7.68
N PHE A 353 11.69 -10.32 8.08
CA PHE A 353 12.68 -9.51 7.37
C PHE A 353 13.67 -10.50 6.76
N GLY A 354 13.47 -10.85 5.49
CA GLY A 354 14.17 -11.97 4.86
C GLY A 354 14.82 -11.64 3.54
N CYS A 355 15.49 -12.64 2.96
CA CYS A 355 16.20 -12.46 1.69
C CYS A 355 16.27 -13.74 0.86
N ALA A 356 16.42 -13.59 -0.45
CA ALA A 356 16.70 -14.67 -1.37
C ALA A 356 18.10 -15.25 -1.14
N ILE A 357 18.19 -16.56 -0.89
CA ILE A 357 19.44 -17.31 -0.82
C ILE A 357 19.83 -17.75 -2.23
N SER A 358 21.02 -17.34 -2.65
CA SER A 358 21.56 -17.71 -3.95
C SER A 358 22.05 -19.15 -3.98
N ASN A 359 21.93 -19.80 -5.14
CA ASN A 359 22.36 -21.17 -5.38
C ASN A 359 23.85 -21.38 -5.03
N GLY A 360 24.69 -20.33 -5.07
CA GLY A 360 26.10 -20.40 -4.69
C GLY A 360 26.35 -20.95 -3.27
N LEU A 361 25.44 -20.69 -2.32
CA LEU A 361 25.54 -21.16 -0.94
C LEU A 361 25.43 -22.69 -0.83
N GLY A 362 24.53 -23.31 -1.60
CA GLY A 362 24.29 -24.75 -1.58
C GLY A 362 25.10 -25.55 -2.60
N SER A 363 25.47 -24.94 -3.73
CA SER A 363 26.17 -25.62 -4.84
C SER A 363 27.69 -25.69 -4.70
N GLY A 364 28.27 -25.09 -3.65
CA GLY A 364 29.73 -25.02 -3.46
C GLY A 364 30.48 -24.20 -4.51
N ARG A 365 29.79 -23.33 -5.26
CA ARG A 365 30.36 -22.47 -6.32
C ARG A 365 30.74 -21.06 -5.84
N MET A 366 30.46 -20.73 -4.59
CA MET A 366 30.84 -19.47 -3.97
C MET A 366 32.24 -19.61 -3.36
N GLU A 367 33.14 -18.68 -3.68
CA GLU A 367 34.50 -18.63 -3.11
C GLU A 367 34.47 -18.62 -1.57
N GLU A 368 35.47 -19.23 -0.93
CA GLU A 368 35.44 -19.50 0.53
C GLU A 368 35.22 -18.23 1.37
N ASN A 369 35.96 -17.15 1.08
CA ASN A 369 35.82 -15.87 1.76
C ASN A 369 34.45 -15.21 1.49
N ASP A 370 33.93 -15.32 0.27
CA ASP A 370 32.61 -14.80 -0.07
C ASP A 370 31.51 -15.62 0.63
N LEU A 371 31.67 -16.94 0.78
CA LEU A 371 30.72 -17.82 1.48
C LEU A 371 30.67 -17.54 2.99
N ILE A 372 31.82 -17.26 3.62
CA ILE A 372 31.91 -16.85 5.02
C ILE A 372 31.16 -15.52 5.22
N ASN A 373 31.51 -14.49 4.43
CA ASN A 373 30.87 -13.18 4.50
C ASN A 373 29.36 -13.26 4.19
N TYR A 374 28.96 -14.03 3.19
CA TYR A 374 27.55 -14.20 2.83
C TYR A 374 26.73 -14.78 3.98
N LYS A 375 27.23 -15.84 4.64
CA LYS A 375 26.55 -16.43 5.81
C LYS A 375 26.51 -15.47 6.99
N GLU A 376 27.62 -14.81 7.31
CA GLU A 376 27.69 -13.83 8.39
C GLU A 376 26.72 -12.65 8.16
N LYS A 377 26.78 -12.03 6.98
CA LYS A 377 25.92 -10.89 6.63
C LYS A 377 24.46 -11.28 6.45
N PHE A 378 24.15 -12.52 6.08
CA PHE A 378 22.76 -12.98 6.11
C PHE A 378 22.22 -13.03 7.54
N LEU A 379 22.94 -13.71 8.45
CA LEU A 379 22.53 -13.87 9.86
C LEU A 379 22.49 -12.54 10.64
N GLN A 380 23.30 -11.55 10.24
CA GLN A 380 23.26 -10.20 10.82
C GLN A 380 22.01 -9.40 10.42
N ASN A 381 21.36 -9.70 9.30
CA ASN A 381 20.33 -8.84 8.72
C ASN A 381 18.95 -9.48 8.55
N PHE A 382 18.86 -10.82 8.48
CA PHE A 382 17.64 -11.51 8.05
C PHE A 382 17.24 -12.65 8.99
N ASN A 383 15.92 -12.78 9.23
CA ASN A 383 15.33 -13.83 10.08
C ASN A 383 14.52 -14.87 9.29
N SER A 384 14.53 -14.81 7.95
CA SER A 384 13.74 -15.66 7.05
C SER A 384 14.36 -15.69 5.64
N ALA A 385 14.02 -16.70 4.85
CA ALA A 385 14.64 -16.93 3.55
C ALA A 385 13.64 -17.33 2.45
N VAL A 386 14.08 -17.18 1.20
CA VAL A 386 13.45 -17.77 0.01
C VAL A 386 14.54 -18.30 -0.93
N THR A 387 14.24 -19.34 -1.69
CA THR A 387 15.20 -19.90 -2.66
C THR A 387 15.23 -19.06 -3.94
N GLU A 388 16.37 -18.44 -4.28
CA GLU A 388 16.48 -17.57 -5.48
C GLU A 388 16.16 -18.36 -6.76
N ASN A 389 16.80 -19.52 -6.94
CA ASN A 389 16.58 -20.39 -8.11
C ASN A 389 16.53 -21.89 -7.77
N ALA A 390 16.97 -22.32 -6.58
CA ALA A 390 17.23 -23.74 -6.27
C ALA A 390 16.04 -24.70 -6.38
N VAL A 391 14.79 -24.21 -6.31
CA VAL A 391 13.56 -25.03 -6.43
C VAL A 391 12.87 -24.84 -7.80
N LYS A 392 13.23 -23.80 -8.57
CA LYS A 392 12.67 -23.54 -9.91
C LYS A 392 12.92 -24.74 -10.82
N TRP A 393 11.89 -25.18 -11.55
CA TRP A 393 11.92 -26.46 -12.27
C TRP A 393 13.08 -26.56 -13.26
N GLY A 394 13.31 -25.54 -14.10
CA GLY A 394 14.41 -25.54 -15.06
C GLY A 394 15.82 -25.55 -14.44
N SER A 395 15.97 -25.09 -13.18
CA SER A 395 17.24 -25.15 -12.45
C SER A 395 17.45 -26.50 -11.78
N MET A 396 16.37 -27.13 -11.31
CA MET A 396 16.39 -28.38 -10.56
C MET A 396 16.35 -29.63 -11.47
N GLU A 397 15.66 -29.56 -12.61
CA GLU A 397 15.52 -30.64 -13.60
C GLU A 397 15.62 -30.05 -15.03
N PRO A 398 16.83 -29.68 -15.48
CA PRO A 398 17.05 -29.16 -16.83
C PRO A 398 16.85 -30.26 -17.91
N ARG A 399 17.10 -31.53 -17.57
CA ARG A 399 16.89 -32.70 -18.43
C ARG A 399 15.93 -33.68 -17.73
N LYS A 400 15.00 -34.27 -18.49
CA LYS A 400 13.95 -35.17 -17.97
C LYS A 400 14.54 -36.32 -17.15
N GLY A 401 14.13 -36.44 -15.88
CA GLY A 401 14.59 -37.47 -14.96
C GLY A 401 15.92 -37.20 -14.26
N GLU A 402 16.66 -36.15 -14.65
CA GLU A 402 17.93 -35.75 -14.03
C GLU A 402 17.70 -34.61 -13.03
N VAL A 403 17.14 -34.96 -11.86
CA VAL A 403 16.83 -33.98 -10.81
C VAL A 403 18.03 -33.79 -9.87
N ASP A 404 18.55 -32.56 -9.81
CA ASP A 404 19.59 -32.16 -8.86
C ASP A 404 18.98 -31.61 -7.57
N TYR A 405 18.99 -32.44 -6.52
CA TYR A 405 18.57 -32.06 -5.17
C TYR A 405 19.70 -31.42 -4.35
N SER A 406 20.96 -31.51 -4.78
CA SER A 406 22.13 -31.21 -3.93
C SER A 406 22.18 -29.74 -3.48
N VAL A 407 21.86 -28.82 -4.40
CA VAL A 407 21.88 -27.36 -4.15
C VAL A 407 20.88 -26.98 -3.07
N ILE A 408 19.64 -27.47 -3.17
CA ILE A 408 18.60 -27.14 -2.21
C ILE A 408 18.78 -27.89 -0.89
N ASP A 409 19.24 -29.16 -0.91
CA ASP A 409 19.55 -29.89 0.32
C ASP A 409 20.67 -29.19 1.13
N GLY A 410 21.66 -28.60 0.44
CA GLY A 410 22.71 -27.78 1.05
C GLY A 410 22.21 -26.46 1.64
N ILE A 411 21.30 -25.76 0.95
CA ILE A 411 20.65 -24.55 1.48
C ILE A 411 19.81 -24.88 2.71
N LEU A 412 18.94 -25.90 2.61
CA LEU A 412 18.04 -26.30 3.69
C LEU A 412 18.80 -26.68 4.95
N LYS A 413 19.87 -27.48 4.81
CA LYS A 413 20.76 -27.83 5.93
C LYS A 413 21.26 -26.58 6.66
N TRP A 414 21.77 -25.59 5.92
CA TRP A 414 22.28 -24.36 6.53
C TRP A 414 21.17 -23.52 7.19
N THR A 415 19.97 -23.45 6.61
CA THR A 415 18.85 -22.74 7.24
C THR A 415 18.33 -23.46 8.49
N GLU A 416 18.34 -24.80 8.51
CA GLU A 416 17.97 -25.63 9.66
C GLU A 416 18.98 -25.49 10.81
N GLU A 417 20.28 -25.45 10.51
CA GLU A 417 21.36 -25.20 11.47
C GLU A 417 21.26 -23.81 12.15
N ASN A 418 20.47 -22.88 11.59
CA ASN A 418 20.37 -21.49 12.06
C ASN A 418 18.91 -21.06 12.37
N ASP A 419 17.96 -22.00 12.50
CA ASP A 419 16.54 -21.74 12.77
C ASP A 419 15.88 -20.73 11.78
N ILE A 420 16.32 -20.69 10.51
CA ILE A 420 15.81 -19.77 9.48
C ILE A 420 14.61 -20.41 8.76
N PRO A 421 13.38 -19.90 8.93
CA PRO A 421 12.24 -20.35 8.12
C PRO A 421 12.44 -19.97 6.66
N ILE A 422 12.26 -20.95 5.77
CA ILE A 422 12.49 -20.80 4.32
C ILE A 422 11.25 -21.09 3.48
N ARG A 423 11.09 -20.30 2.42
CA ARG A 423 10.04 -20.35 1.41
C ARG A 423 10.51 -21.05 0.15
N GLY A 424 9.75 -22.04 -0.32
CA GLY A 424 10.03 -22.79 -1.54
C GLY A 424 9.56 -22.04 -2.78
N HIS A 425 10.48 -21.40 -3.51
CA HIS A 425 10.20 -20.70 -4.76
C HIS A 425 10.86 -21.44 -5.95
N ASN A 426 10.11 -22.14 -6.80
CA ASN A 426 8.66 -22.35 -6.81
C ASN A 426 8.30 -23.78 -7.27
N LEU A 427 7.12 -24.28 -6.92
CA LEU A 427 6.66 -25.58 -7.41
C LEU A 427 6.47 -25.53 -8.93
N PHE A 428 5.79 -24.51 -9.45
CA PHE A 428 5.59 -24.32 -10.88
C PHE A 428 5.81 -22.86 -11.32
N TRP A 429 6.21 -22.68 -12.58
CA TRP A 429 6.25 -21.38 -13.24
C TRP A 429 5.66 -21.53 -14.63
N GLY A 430 4.44 -21.04 -14.81
CA GLY A 430 3.63 -21.25 -16.03
C GLY A 430 4.01 -20.36 -17.22
N ILE A 431 4.96 -19.44 -17.09
CA ILE A 431 5.36 -18.56 -18.19
C ILE A 431 6.09 -19.39 -19.27
N PRO A 432 5.65 -19.36 -20.55
CA PRO A 432 6.17 -20.25 -21.59
C PRO A 432 7.70 -20.24 -21.77
N GLN A 433 8.39 -19.13 -21.47
CA GLN A 433 9.85 -19.06 -21.59
C GLN A 433 10.62 -19.83 -20.50
N PHE A 434 10.00 -20.10 -19.35
CA PHE A 434 10.61 -20.81 -18.22
C PHE A 434 10.21 -22.29 -18.13
N VAL A 435 9.21 -22.72 -18.91
CA VAL A 435 8.87 -24.14 -19.09
C VAL A 435 9.91 -24.81 -20.00
N GLN A 436 10.55 -25.89 -19.52
CA GLN A 436 11.63 -26.58 -20.23
C GLN A 436 11.16 -27.19 -21.58
N PRO A 437 12.04 -27.30 -22.60
CA PRO A 437 11.70 -27.91 -23.90
C PRO A 437 11.08 -29.31 -23.77
N TRP A 438 11.72 -30.19 -22.98
CA TRP A 438 11.26 -31.56 -22.79
C TRP A 438 9.87 -31.67 -22.13
N VAL A 439 9.45 -30.67 -21.34
CA VAL A 439 8.11 -30.59 -20.74
C VAL A 439 7.07 -30.19 -21.80
N LYS A 440 7.44 -29.32 -22.75
CA LYS A 440 6.56 -28.89 -23.85
C LYS A 440 6.29 -30.01 -24.85
N GLU A 441 7.28 -30.88 -25.07
CA GLU A 441 7.24 -32.00 -26.02
C GLU A 441 6.35 -33.18 -25.57
N LEU A 442 6.00 -33.26 -24.28
CA LEU A 442 5.05 -34.26 -23.76
C LEU A 442 3.68 -34.12 -24.43
N ASN A 443 2.92 -35.22 -24.53
CA ASN A 443 1.47 -35.14 -24.77
C ASN A 443 0.74 -34.70 -23.50
N ASP A 444 -0.57 -34.47 -23.58
CA ASP A 444 -1.35 -33.89 -22.47
C ASP A 444 -1.46 -34.80 -21.23
N ASP A 445 -1.50 -36.12 -21.41
CA ASP A 445 -1.61 -37.07 -20.30
C ASP A 445 -0.25 -37.26 -19.61
N ASP A 446 0.83 -37.39 -20.38
CA ASP A 446 2.20 -37.39 -19.85
C ASP A 446 2.52 -36.05 -19.15
N LEU A 447 2.02 -34.92 -19.66
CA LEU A 447 2.19 -33.62 -19.00
C LEU A 447 1.42 -33.55 -17.68
N ARG A 448 0.16 -34.01 -17.61
CA ARG A 448 -0.60 -34.09 -16.35
C ARG A 448 0.12 -34.95 -15.32
N LEU A 449 0.56 -36.14 -15.72
CA LEU A 449 1.31 -37.06 -14.85
C LEU A 449 2.65 -36.46 -14.39
N THR A 450 3.36 -35.76 -15.27
CA THR A 450 4.63 -35.09 -14.94
C THR A 450 4.42 -33.95 -13.95
N LEU A 451 3.37 -33.14 -14.11
CA LEU A 451 2.98 -32.11 -13.14
C LEU A 451 2.62 -32.72 -11.78
N GLN A 452 1.82 -33.80 -11.77
CA GLN A 452 1.48 -34.54 -10.56
C GLN A 452 2.73 -35.06 -9.84
N ASN A 453 3.60 -35.77 -10.55
CA ASN A 453 4.82 -36.35 -10.00
C ASN A 453 5.74 -35.28 -9.41
N ARG A 454 5.88 -34.12 -10.07
CA ARG A 454 6.65 -32.99 -9.51
C ARG A 454 6.03 -32.44 -8.23
N ALA A 455 4.73 -32.17 -8.22
CA ALA A 455 4.05 -31.64 -7.03
C ALA A 455 4.20 -32.60 -5.84
N GLU A 456 3.88 -33.88 -6.03
CA GLU A 456 3.93 -34.90 -4.97
C GLU A 456 5.38 -35.15 -4.50
N THR A 457 6.35 -35.27 -5.41
CA THR A 457 7.75 -35.60 -5.04
C THR A 457 8.43 -34.45 -4.31
N VAL A 458 8.29 -33.20 -4.78
CA VAL A 458 8.95 -32.05 -4.16
C VAL A 458 8.35 -31.78 -2.77
N THR A 459 7.03 -31.78 -2.64
CA THR A 459 6.38 -31.54 -1.34
C THR A 459 6.61 -32.69 -0.36
N SER A 460 6.56 -33.95 -0.80
CA SER A 460 6.83 -35.10 0.06
C SER A 460 8.28 -35.15 0.56
N ARG A 461 9.27 -34.87 -0.32
CA ARG A 461 10.69 -34.82 0.06
C ARG A 461 10.99 -33.71 1.07
N TYR A 462 10.30 -32.57 0.95
CA TYR A 462 10.56 -31.38 1.76
C TYR A 462 9.46 -31.08 2.78
N LYS A 463 8.64 -32.08 3.13
CA LYS A 463 7.57 -31.98 4.12
C LYS A 463 8.08 -31.40 5.43
N GLY A 464 7.47 -30.30 5.87
CA GLY A 464 7.86 -29.57 7.08
C GLY A 464 9.20 -28.81 7.03
N ARG A 465 9.97 -28.89 5.93
CA ARG A 465 11.26 -28.18 5.77
C ARG A 465 11.11 -26.81 5.13
N PHE A 466 10.15 -26.66 4.20
CA PHE A 466 9.66 -25.36 3.77
C PHE A 466 8.44 -24.95 4.61
N VAL A 467 8.40 -23.69 5.03
CA VAL A 467 7.24 -23.14 5.76
C VAL A 467 6.06 -22.87 4.83
N GLU A 468 6.35 -22.59 3.56
CA GLU A 468 5.37 -22.39 2.50
C GLU A 468 6.00 -22.54 1.10
N TYR A 469 5.16 -22.65 0.09
CA TYR A 469 5.55 -22.76 -1.32
C TYR A 469 4.83 -21.74 -2.19
N ASP A 470 5.52 -21.24 -3.21
CA ASP A 470 4.84 -20.77 -4.42
C ASP A 470 4.24 -21.95 -5.18
N LEU A 471 2.92 -21.93 -5.36
CA LEU A 471 2.24 -22.94 -6.15
C LEU A 471 2.58 -22.79 -7.62
N ASN A 472 2.17 -21.69 -8.25
CA ASN A 472 2.44 -21.42 -9.65
C ASN A 472 2.69 -19.92 -9.83
N ASN A 473 3.92 -19.57 -10.18
CA ASN A 473 4.39 -18.19 -10.25
C ASN A 473 3.83 -17.47 -11.50
N GLU A 474 3.46 -16.19 -11.34
CA GLU A 474 3.16 -15.24 -12.43
C GLU A 474 1.94 -15.55 -13.33
N MET A 475 0.93 -16.19 -12.76
CA MET A 475 -0.24 -16.68 -13.50
C MET A 475 -1.08 -15.61 -14.22
N ILE A 476 -0.99 -14.32 -13.85
CA ILE A 476 -1.68 -13.22 -14.57
C ILE A 476 -0.89 -12.68 -15.76
N HIS A 477 0.37 -13.09 -15.91
CA HIS A 477 1.26 -12.73 -17.02
C HIS A 477 1.36 -13.85 -18.06
N GLY A 478 1.17 -15.11 -17.65
CA GLY A 478 1.00 -16.25 -18.55
C GLY A 478 0.89 -17.58 -17.80
N ASN A 479 0.18 -18.56 -18.35
CA ASN A 479 0.03 -19.86 -17.69
C ASN A 479 -0.14 -21.00 -18.70
N TYR A 480 0.99 -21.43 -19.28
CA TYR A 480 1.12 -22.55 -20.22
C TYR A 480 0.32 -23.78 -19.79
N TYR A 481 0.40 -24.17 -18.51
CA TYR A 481 -0.32 -25.34 -18.00
C TYR A 481 -1.84 -25.16 -18.10
N LYS A 482 -2.37 -24.00 -17.66
CA LYS A 482 -3.80 -23.66 -17.79
C LYS A 482 -4.24 -23.55 -19.25
N ASP A 483 -3.43 -22.90 -20.07
CA ASP A 483 -3.79 -22.59 -21.46
C ASP A 483 -3.77 -23.84 -22.34
N ARG A 484 -2.95 -24.84 -21.97
CA ARG A 484 -2.90 -26.16 -22.61
C ARG A 484 -3.90 -27.16 -22.01
N LEU A 485 -3.90 -27.35 -20.69
CA LEU A 485 -4.66 -28.43 -20.02
C LEU A 485 -6.03 -28.00 -19.47
N GLY A 486 -6.37 -26.71 -19.59
CA GLY A 486 -7.66 -26.15 -19.20
C GLY A 486 -7.69 -25.53 -17.79
N PRO A 487 -8.76 -24.79 -17.46
CA PRO A 487 -8.86 -23.96 -16.25
C PRO A 487 -8.94 -24.73 -14.92
N GLY A 488 -9.02 -26.06 -14.95
CA GLY A 488 -9.01 -26.91 -13.75
C GLY A 488 -7.61 -27.28 -13.26
N ILE A 489 -6.57 -27.17 -14.10
CA ILE A 489 -5.25 -27.74 -13.79
C ILE A 489 -4.59 -27.11 -12.54
N THR A 490 -4.77 -25.81 -12.29
CA THR A 490 -4.21 -25.14 -11.11
C THR A 490 -4.77 -25.71 -9.79
N LYS A 491 -6.03 -26.19 -9.80
CA LYS A 491 -6.60 -26.89 -8.65
C LYS A 491 -5.96 -28.25 -8.45
N LEU A 492 -5.82 -29.04 -9.53
CA LEU A 492 -5.15 -30.34 -9.48
C LEU A 492 -3.70 -30.22 -9.01
N MET A 493 -2.96 -29.21 -9.50
CA MET A 493 -1.59 -28.90 -9.06
C MET A 493 -1.51 -28.61 -7.55
N ALA A 494 -2.52 -27.93 -6.99
CA ALA A 494 -2.61 -27.70 -5.55
C ALA A 494 -2.96 -28.98 -4.78
N GLU A 495 -3.92 -29.77 -5.26
CA GLU A 495 -4.34 -31.04 -4.65
C GLU A 495 -3.19 -32.07 -4.64
N TRP A 496 -2.39 -32.13 -5.71
CA TRP A 496 -1.19 -32.97 -5.78
C TRP A 496 -0.09 -32.49 -4.81
N ALA A 497 0.08 -31.17 -4.64
CA ALA A 497 1.02 -30.63 -3.66
C ALA A 497 0.58 -30.97 -2.23
N CYS A 498 -0.71 -30.81 -1.91
CA CYS A 498 -1.28 -31.22 -0.62
C CYS A 498 -1.30 -32.75 -0.42
N LYS A 499 -1.22 -33.56 -1.48
CA LYS A 499 -1.08 -35.02 -1.38
C LYS A 499 0.33 -35.44 -0.99
N GLY A 500 1.37 -34.75 -1.47
CA GLY A 500 2.75 -34.99 -1.05
C GLY A 500 3.03 -34.45 0.37
N ASP A 501 2.48 -33.28 0.71
CA ASP A 501 2.47 -32.76 2.08
C ASP A 501 1.11 -32.11 2.45
N PRO A 502 0.26 -32.80 3.26
CA PRO A 502 -1.03 -32.26 3.72
C PRO A 502 -0.97 -30.94 4.49
N ASP A 503 0.19 -30.58 5.04
CA ASP A 503 0.39 -29.35 5.81
C ASP A 503 0.97 -28.19 4.96
N ALA A 504 1.18 -28.43 3.65
CA ALA A 504 1.78 -27.46 2.74
C ALA A 504 0.95 -26.19 2.57
N LYS A 505 1.54 -25.05 2.92
CA LYS A 505 0.95 -23.71 2.70
C LYS A 505 1.24 -23.24 1.29
N LEU A 506 0.22 -23.22 0.44
CA LEU A 506 0.32 -22.83 -0.97
C LEU A 506 0.01 -21.34 -1.16
N TRP A 507 0.97 -20.60 -1.69
CA TRP A 507 0.85 -19.17 -1.95
C TRP A 507 0.72 -18.89 -3.44
N LEU A 508 0.04 -17.79 -3.73
CA LEU A 508 0.07 -17.12 -5.04
C LEU A 508 1.23 -16.12 -5.04
N ASN A 509 1.84 -15.85 -6.20
CA ASN A 509 2.89 -14.83 -6.32
C ASN A 509 2.93 -14.26 -7.73
N ASP A 510 2.96 -12.93 -7.82
CA ASP A 510 2.88 -12.19 -9.08
C ASP A 510 3.46 -10.77 -8.95
N TYR A 511 3.78 -10.14 -10.09
CA TYR A 511 4.40 -8.81 -10.16
C TYR A 511 3.49 -7.73 -10.75
N ASP A 512 3.98 -6.49 -10.87
CA ASP A 512 3.22 -5.27 -11.24
C ASP A 512 2.08 -4.88 -10.27
N ILE A 513 1.81 -5.68 -9.23
CA ILE A 513 0.68 -5.53 -8.31
C ILE A 513 0.76 -4.25 -7.47
N LEU A 514 1.88 -4.07 -6.77
CA LEU A 514 2.09 -2.96 -5.82
C LEU A 514 2.38 -1.61 -6.52
N THR A 515 2.39 -1.60 -7.86
CA THR A 515 2.44 -0.40 -8.69
C THR A 515 1.05 0.01 -9.21
N GLY A 516 -0.01 -0.68 -8.77
CA GLY A 516 -1.39 -0.51 -9.25
C GLY A 516 -1.67 -1.15 -10.62
N ASN A 517 -0.67 -1.22 -11.50
CA ASN A 517 -0.78 -1.62 -12.91
C ASN A 517 -1.54 -2.93 -13.16
N ARG A 518 -1.34 -3.98 -12.35
CA ARG A 518 -2.01 -5.29 -12.52
C ARG A 518 -2.85 -5.71 -11.30
N LEU A 519 -3.13 -4.78 -10.37
CA LEU A 519 -3.86 -5.04 -9.14
C LEU A 519 -5.26 -5.64 -9.40
N ALA A 520 -6.04 -5.03 -10.29
CA ALA A 520 -7.41 -5.46 -10.59
C ALA A 520 -7.45 -6.89 -11.19
N ASP A 521 -6.52 -7.21 -12.08
CA ASP A 521 -6.37 -8.54 -12.68
C ASP A 521 -6.03 -9.60 -11.64
N TYR A 522 -5.09 -9.30 -10.73
CA TYR A 522 -4.70 -10.22 -9.67
C TYR A 522 -5.82 -10.44 -8.66
N MET A 523 -6.55 -9.39 -8.26
CA MET A 523 -7.75 -9.55 -7.44
C MET A 523 -8.82 -10.41 -8.14
N ALA A 524 -9.02 -10.26 -9.45
CA ALA A 524 -9.94 -11.11 -10.21
C ALA A 524 -9.45 -12.57 -10.29
N HIS A 525 -8.13 -12.77 -10.41
CA HIS A 525 -7.50 -14.09 -10.39
C HIS A 525 -7.65 -14.79 -9.04
N ILE A 526 -7.36 -14.10 -7.93
CA ILE A 526 -7.53 -14.61 -6.56
C ILE A 526 -8.99 -15.03 -6.33
N ARG A 527 -9.95 -14.15 -6.63
CA ARG A 527 -11.40 -14.48 -6.56
C ARG A 527 -11.75 -15.75 -7.33
N LYS A 528 -11.17 -15.94 -8.51
CA LYS A 528 -11.42 -17.12 -9.35
C LYS A 528 -10.87 -18.41 -8.71
N LEU A 529 -9.62 -18.39 -8.22
CA LEU A 529 -8.99 -19.56 -7.60
C LEU A 529 -9.70 -19.96 -6.30
N LEU A 530 -10.05 -18.98 -5.44
CA LEU A 530 -10.83 -19.23 -4.23
C LEU A 530 -12.21 -19.84 -4.57
N LYS A 531 -12.91 -19.31 -5.59
CA LYS A 531 -14.18 -19.86 -6.07
C LYS A 531 -14.05 -21.29 -6.65
N GLN A 532 -12.89 -21.67 -7.18
CA GLN A 532 -12.62 -23.04 -7.63
C GLN A 532 -12.32 -24.00 -6.46
N GLY A 533 -12.10 -23.48 -5.24
CA GLY A 533 -11.69 -24.25 -4.08
C GLY A 533 -10.21 -24.63 -4.09
N VAL A 534 -9.34 -23.76 -4.63
CA VAL A 534 -7.89 -23.88 -4.48
C VAL A 534 -7.52 -23.48 -3.04
N PRO A 535 -6.76 -24.31 -2.28
CA PRO A 535 -6.39 -24.02 -0.90
C PRO A 535 -5.26 -22.98 -0.81
N VAL A 536 -5.59 -21.72 -1.11
CA VAL A 536 -4.66 -20.59 -1.02
C VAL A 536 -4.46 -20.21 0.45
N ALA A 537 -3.21 -20.32 0.92
CA ALA A 537 -2.82 -20.00 2.29
C ALA A 537 -2.36 -18.54 2.48
N GLY A 538 -2.01 -17.84 1.39
CA GLY A 538 -1.55 -16.45 1.42
C GLY A 538 -1.31 -15.86 0.03
N ILE A 539 -1.09 -14.54 -0.01
CA ILE A 539 -0.89 -13.76 -1.23
C ILE A 539 0.51 -13.15 -1.22
N GLY A 540 1.38 -13.67 -2.08
CA GLY A 540 2.67 -13.08 -2.42
C GLY A 540 2.52 -11.98 -3.45
N VAL A 541 3.34 -10.95 -3.31
CA VAL A 541 3.48 -9.84 -4.25
C VAL A 541 4.97 -9.55 -4.39
N GLN A 542 5.52 -9.72 -5.60
CA GLN A 542 6.98 -9.69 -5.80
C GLN A 542 7.60 -8.39 -5.26
N GLY A 543 6.99 -7.24 -5.51
CA GLY A 543 7.54 -5.96 -5.05
C GLY A 543 8.75 -5.49 -5.86
N HIS A 544 9.03 -6.13 -7.00
CA HIS A 544 9.86 -5.56 -8.06
C HIS A 544 9.32 -4.20 -8.51
N LEU A 545 10.10 -3.15 -8.31
CA LEU A 545 9.69 -1.77 -8.62
C LEU A 545 9.97 -1.39 -10.09
N HIS A 546 9.41 -0.25 -10.52
CA HIS A 546 9.50 0.23 -11.91
C HIS A 546 10.43 1.42 -12.12
N GLY A 547 11.23 1.77 -11.13
CA GLY A 547 12.18 2.87 -11.25
C GLY A 547 13.07 2.98 -10.02
N GLU A 548 13.62 4.17 -9.87
CA GLU A 548 14.46 4.61 -8.76
C GLU A 548 13.62 5.02 -7.53
N THR A 549 12.32 5.24 -7.73
CA THR A 549 11.34 5.62 -6.70
C THR A 549 10.02 4.85 -6.91
N PHE A 550 9.07 5.01 -5.98
CA PHE A 550 7.74 4.42 -6.07
C PHE A 550 6.62 5.34 -5.57
N ASP A 551 5.41 5.09 -6.07
CA ASP A 551 4.19 5.76 -5.61
C ASP A 551 3.71 5.11 -4.29
N ARG A 552 3.83 5.89 -3.21
CA ARG A 552 3.48 5.49 -1.84
C ARG A 552 1.97 5.29 -1.66
N SER A 553 1.17 6.08 -2.37
CA SER A 553 -0.29 5.99 -2.38
C SER A 553 -0.77 4.72 -3.08
N GLN A 554 -0.17 4.37 -4.22
CA GLN A 554 -0.46 3.13 -4.94
C GLN A 554 0.00 1.89 -4.17
N LEU A 555 1.17 1.93 -3.51
CA LEU A 555 1.61 0.86 -2.63
C LEU A 555 0.58 0.60 -1.52
N LYS A 556 0.16 1.64 -0.81
CA LYS A 556 -0.85 1.51 0.25
C LYS A 556 -2.18 1.00 -0.31
N MET A 557 -2.68 1.60 -1.39
CA MET A 557 -3.94 1.19 -2.04
C MET A 557 -3.93 -0.28 -2.48
N ALA A 558 -2.80 -0.77 -3.02
CA ALA A 558 -2.66 -2.16 -3.42
C ALA A 558 -2.68 -3.11 -2.22
N LEU A 559 -2.00 -2.76 -1.11
CA LEU A 559 -2.04 -3.54 0.13
C LEU A 559 -3.46 -3.56 0.75
N ASP A 560 -4.10 -2.39 0.88
CA ASP A 560 -5.47 -2.26 1.38
C ASP A 560 -6.45 -3.10 0.52
N SER A 561 -6.29 -3.05 -0.81
CA SER A 561 -7.14 -3.79 -1.76
C SER A 561 -6.94 -5.30 -1.69
N LEU A 562 -5.73 -5.79 -1.42
CA LEU A 562 -5.48 -7.23 -1.24
C LEU A 562 -5.92 -7.72 0.14
N ALA A 563 -5.94 -6.86 1.16
CA ALA A 563 -6.37 -7.18 2.52
C ALA A 563 -7.82 -7.71 2.57
N VAL A 564 -8.68 -7.31 1.62
CA VAL A 564 -10.09 -7.73 1.55
C VAL A 564 -10.28 -9.24 1.39
N PHE A 565 -9.23 -9.98 1.02
CA PHE A 565 -9.27 -11.45 0.96
C PHE A 565 -9.12 -12.12 2.33
N ASN A 566 -8.78 -11.36 3.39
CA ASN A 566 -8.49 -11.87 4.73
C ASN A 566 -7.44 -13.01 4.73
N LEU A 567 -6.45 -12.87 3.85
CA LEU A 567 -5.29 -13.75 3.73
C LEU A 567 -4.02 -12.95 4.06
N PRO A 568 -2.99 -13.58 4.67
CA PRO A 568 -1.72 -12.90 4.93
C PRO A 568 -1.05 -12.52 3.61
N LEU A 569 -0.46 -11.32 3.60
CA LEU A 569 0.30 -10.77 2.48
C LEU A 569 1.80 -10.87 2.77
N ARG A 570 2.59 -11.12 1.72
CA ARG A 570 4.06 -11.06 1.80
C ARG A 570 4.63 -10.34 0.59
N VAL A 571 5.50 -9.37 0.84
CA VAL A 571 6.39 -8.86 -0.22
C VAL A 571 7.50 -9.89 -0.39
N THR A 572 7.61 -10.49 -1.56
CA THR A 572 8.35 -11.75 -1.77
C THR A 572 9.71 -11.59 -2.45
N GLU A 573 9.91 -10.52 -3.22
CA GLU A 573 11.05 -10.33 -4.13
C GLU A 573 11.47 -8.83 -4.23
N PHE A 574 11.44 -8.11 -3.10
CA PHE A 574 11.70 -6.66 -3.07
C PHE A 574 13.11 -6.30 -3.56
N ASN A 575 13.19 -5.26 -4.40
CA ASN A 575 14.45 -4.62 -4.77
C ASN A 575 14.29 -3.12 -5.05
N MET A 576 15.28 -2.34 -4.60
CA MET A 576 15.37 -0.89 -4.81
C MET A 576 16.81 -0.53 -5.22
N PRO A 577 17.05 0.03 -6.42
CA PRO A 577 16.09 0.39 -7.46
C PRO A 577 15.44 -0.83 -8.15
N GLY A 578 14.36 -0.55 -8.87
CA GLY A 578 13.49 -1.54 -9.52
C GLY A 578 14.01 -2.11 -10.85
N GLN A 579 13.33 -3.15 -11.34
CA GLN A 579 13.66 -3.84 -12.62
C GLN A 579 13.48 -2.97 -13.88
N ARG A 580 12.72 -1.87 -13.82
CA ARG A 580 12.59 -0.91 -14.95
C ARG A 580 13.40 0.38 -14.76
N SER A 581 14.26 0.44 -13.74
CA SER A 581 15.20 1.56 -13.51
C SER A 581 16.20 1.73 -14.68
N LYS A 582 16.86 2.89 -14.72
CA LYS A 582 18.02 3.14 -15.60
C LYS A 582 19.15 2.16 -15.30
N TYR A 583 19.37 1.81 -14.03
CA TYR A 583 20.46 0.92 -13.61
C TYR A 583 20.37 -0.47 -14.23
N TYR A 584 19.16 -1.05 -14.30
CA TYR A 584 18.96 -2.33 -14.96
C TYR A 584 19.07 -2.20 -16.49
N ARG A 585 18.39 -1.21 -17.09
CA ARG A 585 18.31 -1.05 -18.55
C ARG A 585 19.64 -0.68 -19.20
N GLU A 586 20.41 0.20 -18.55
CA GLU A 586 21.70 0.74 -19.01
C GLU A 586 22.90 0.01 -18.36
N LYS A 587 22.62 -0.97 -17.49
CA LYS A 587 23.61 -1.79 -16.75
C LYS A 587 24.57 -0.97 -15.87
N ILE A 588 24.12 0.18 -15.36
CA ILE A 588 24.92 1.05 -14.48
C ILE A 588 25.17 0.34 -13.14
N GLN A 589 26.44 0.23 -12.74
CA GLN A 589 26.90 -0.50 -11.55
C GLN A 589 27.25 0.39 -10.35
N VAL A 590 27.22 1.72 -10.52
CA VAL A 590 27.65 2.70 -9.50
C VAL A 590 26.61 3.82 -9.42
N MET A 591 26.27 4.19 -8.19
CA MET A 591 25.40 5.33 -7.89
C MET A 591 26.23 6.54 -7.46
N SER A 592 25.73 7.74 -7.72
CA SER A 592 26.22 8.97 -7.06
C SER A 592 25.83 8.99 -5.58
N PRO A 593 26.50 9.80 -4.74
CA PRO A 593 26.14 9.93 -3.33
C PRO A 593 24.67 10.31 -3.11
N GLN A 594 24.11 11.19 -3.95
CA GLN A 594 22.72 11.62 -3.89
C GLN A 594 21.74 10.49 -4.25
N GLU A 595 22.12 9.61 -5.16
CA GLU A 595 21.31 8.44 -5.56
C GLU A 595 21.34 7.35 -4.48
N GLU A 596 22.45 7.17 -3.77
CA GLU A 596 22.54 6.28 -2.59
C GLU A 596 21.65 6.76 -1.43
N GLU A 597 21.63 8.07 -1.13
CA GLU A 597 20.71 8.64 -0.13
C GLU A 597 19.24 8.52 -0.57
N LEU A 598 18.94 8.74 -1.86
CA LEU A 598 17.58 8.52 -2.40
C LEU A 598 17.16 7.05 -2.25
N LYS A 599 18.00 6.10 -2.66
CA LYS A 599 17.76 4.66 -2.52
C LYS A 599 17.50 4.27 -1.05
N ALA A 600 18.27 4.83 -0.11
CA ALA A 600 18.08 4.61 1.33
C ALA A 600 16.74 5.18 1.85
N LYS A 601 16.32 6.36 1.38
CA LYS A 601 15.00 6.95 1.68
C LYS A 601 13.86 6.10 1.11
N GLU A 602 13.93 5.73 -0.17
CA GLU A 602 12.87 4.95 -0.82
C GLU A 602 12.76 3.54 -0.20
N LEU A 603 13.87 2.90 0.19
CA LEU A 603 13.85 1.65 0.96
C LEU A 603 13.13 1.83 2.30
N THR A 604 13.50 2.88 3.05
CA THR A 604 12.91 3.19 4.36
C THR A 604 11.40 3.40 4.26
N ASP A 605 10.96 4.26 3.33
CA ASP A 605 9.54 4.58 3.14
C ASP A 605 8.74 3.34 2.72
N TYR A 606 9.29 2.50 1.83
CA TYR A 606 8.64 1.26 1.39
C TYR A 606 8.48 0.27 2.55
N TYR A 607 9.55 0.07 3.33
CA TYR A 607 9.53 -0.81 4.50
C TYR A 607 8.56 -0.30 5.56
N ARG A 608 8.52 1.02 5.83
CA ARG A 608 7.59 1.62 6.79
C ARG A 608 6.12 1.39 6.40
N ILE A 609 5.76 1.60 5.14
CA ILE A 609 4.38 1.38 4.65
C ILE A 609 4.00 -0.10 4.76
N CYS A 610 4.87 -1.01 4.30
CA CYS A 610 4.61 -2.44 4.36
C CYS A 610 4.54 -2.97 5.80
N PHE A 611 5.47 -2.55 6.68
CA PHE A 611 5.49 -2.97 8.08
C PHE A 611 4.32 -2.38 8.87
N ALA A 612 3.86 -1.16 8.57
CA ALA A 612 2.67 -0.60 9.20
C ALA A 612 1.38 -1.37 8.86
N HIS A 613 1.27 -1.93 7.65
CA HIS A 613 0.02 -2.48 7.13
C HIS A 613 -0.37 -3.86 7.73
N PRO A 614 -1.53 -3.99 8.41
CA PRO A 614 -1.83 -5.13 9.30
C PRO A 614 -1.82 -6.52 8.64
N ALA A 615 -2.18 -6.60 7.35
CA ALA A 615 -2.22 -7.85 6.59
C ALA A 615 -0.85 -8.31 6.04
N VAL A 616 0.16 -7.43 6.02
CA VAL A 616 1.52 -7.84 5.62
C VAL A 616 2.18 -8.55 6.80
N ASP A 617 2.80 -9.70 6.59
CA ASP A 617 3.56 -10.43 7.63
C ASP A 617 5.01 -10.74 7.22
N GLY A 618 5.47 -10.19 6.09
CA GLY A 618 6.87 -10.25 5.71
C GLY A 618 7.27 -9.40 4.51
N ILE A 619 8.55 -9.07 4.47
CA ILE A 619 9.28 -8.48 3.33
C ILE A 619 10.53 -9.32 3.10
N LEU A 620 10.65 -9.89 1.90
CA LEU A 620 11.79 -10.65 1.43
C LEU A 620 12.51 -9.86 0.33
N MET A 621 13.80 -9.59 0.51
CA MET A 621 14.64 -8.90 -0.47
C MET A 621 15.18 -9.88 -1.52
N TRP A 622 15.19 -9.49 -2.80
CA TRP A 622 15.68 -10.35 -3.89
C TRP A 622 17.19 -10.21 -4.12
N GLY A 623 17.97 -10.60 -3.10
CA GLY A 623 19.43 -10.51 -3.07
C GLY A 623 19.94 -9.28 -2.33
N PHE A 624 20.96 -9.47 -1.50
CA PHE A 624 21.49 -8.43 -0.59
C PHE A 624 22.96 -8.06 -0.80
N TRP A 625 23.67 -8.80 -1.66
CA TRP A 625 25.09 -8.59 -1.95
C TRP A 625 25.32 -8.53 -3.47
N ALA A 626 26.02 -7.49 -3.92
CA ALA A 626 26.21 -7.19 -5.34
C ALA A 626 26.95 -8.29 -6.12
N GLY A 627 27.69 -9.18 -5.44
CA GLY A 627 28.34 -10.33 -6.07
C GLY A 627 27.41 -11.50 -6.44
N ALA A 628 26.19 -11.52 -5.91
CA ALA A 628 25.19 -12.56 -6.19
C ALA A 628 23.77 -11.95 -6.31
N ASN A 629 23.66 -10.77 -6.93
CA ASN A 629 22.39 -10.09 -7.16
C ASN A 629 22.25 -9.75 -8.65
N TRP A 630 21.09 -10.07 -9.23
CA TRP A 630 20.75 -9.78 -10.62
C TRP A 630 20.64 -8.28 -10.94
N ILE A 631 20.43 -7.43 -9.92
CA ILE A 631 20.53 -5.97 -10.00
C ILE A 631 21.53 -5.51 -8.93
N PRO A 632 22.86 -5.52 -9.22
CA PRO A 632 23.89 -5.35 -8.19
C PRO A 632 23.73 -4.10 -7.33
N VAL A 633 23.37 -2.95 -7.93
CA VAL A 633 23.13 -1.68 -7.22
C VAL A 633 21.96 -1.71 -6.24
N SER A 634 21.06 -2.70 -6.32
CA SER A 634 19.94 -2.85 -5.38
C SER A 634 20.32 -3.57 -4.08
N SER A 635 21.59 -3.97 -3.95
CA SER A 635 22.12 -4.68 -2.79
C SER A 635 22.31 -3.79 -1.57
N LEU A 636 22.37 -4.41 -0.38
CA LEU A 636 22.81 -3.78 0.85
C LEU A 636 24.35 -3.69 0.91
N TYR A 637 25.05 -4.69 0.38
CA TYR A 637 26.52 -4.71 0.32
C TYR A 637 27.04 -4.65 -1.11
N ASN A 638 28.09 -3.86 -1.30
CA ASN A 638 28.86 -3.80 -2.54
C ASN A 638 29.63 -5.13 -2.79
N ARG A 639 30.25 -5.26 -3.96
CA ARG A 639 30.95 -6.50 -4.36
C ARG A 639 32.09 -6.87 -3.39
N ASP A 640 32.72 -5.86 -2.79
CA ASP A 640 33.81 -5.95 -1.81
C ASP A 640 33.33 -6.06 -0.35
N TRP A 641 32.02 -6.29 -0.13
CA TRP A 641 31.37 -6.34 1.18
C TRP A 641 31.31 -5.01 1.96
N SER A 642 31.69 -3.87 1.36
CA SER A 642 31.43 -2.57 1.96
C SER A 642 29.91 -2.28 2.02
N PRO A 643 29.40 -1.72 3.14
CA PRO A 643 27.98 -1.41 3.29
C PRO A 643 27.57 -0.19 2.45
N THR A 644 26.40 -0.28 1.81
CA THR A 644 25.75 0.86 1.13
C THR A 644 25.01 1.75 2.13
N LYS A 645 24.54 2.94 1.70
CA LYS A 645 23.66 3.78 2.53
C LYS A 645 22.36 3.07 2.89
N SER A 646 21.89 2.21 1.98
CA SER A 646 20.72 1.37 2.19
C SER A 646 20.92 0.28 3.25
N ALA A 647 22.15 -0.23 3.44
CA ALA A 647 22.44 -1.15 4.55
C ALA A 647 22.26 -0.45 5.90
N GLN A 648 22.83 0.75 6.06
CA GLN A 648 22.68 1.53 7.28
C GLN A 648 21.21 1.83 7.58
N ALA A 649 20.47 2.37 6.59
CA ALA A 649 19.06 2.68 6.76
C ALA A 649 18.19 1.45 7.09
N TYR A 650 18.43 0.31 6.43
CA TYR A 650 17.77 -0.96 6.75
C TYR A 650 18.06 -1.42 8.19
N GLN A 651 19.31 -1.34 8.62
CA GLN A 651 19.75 -1.76 9.95
C GLN A 651 19.22 -0.86 11.06
N ASP A 652 19.22 0.46 10.87
CA ASP A 652 18.64 1.41 11.82
C ASP A 652 17.12 1.19 11.97
N LEU A 653 16.42 1.01 10.86
CA LEU A 653 14.98 0.78 10.86
C LEU A 653 14.60 -0.48 11.65
N ILE A 654 15.32 -1.60 11.45
CA ILE A 654 14.99 -2.88 12.09
C ILE A 654 15.57 -2.98 13.51
N PHE A 655 16.86 -2.66 13.71
CA PHE A 655 17.59 -2.96 14.94
C PHE A 655 17.70 -1.79 15.93
N SER A 656 17.39 -0.56 15.49
CA SER A 656 17.34 0.64 16.33
C SER A 656 15.89 1.07 16.60
N GLU A 657 15.02 1.14 15.59
CA GLU A 657 13.62 1.56 15.76
C GLU A 657 12.64 0.41 16.06
N TRP A 658 12.79 -0.72 15.36
CA TRP A 658 11.83 -1.83 15.45
C TRP A 658 12.25 -2.95 16.40
N TRP A 659 13.35 -2.82 17.12
CA TRP A 659 13.84 -3.84 18.06
C TRP A 659 13.57 -3.48 19.52
N THR A 660 12.94 -4.39 20.25
CA THR A 660 12.62 -4.16 21.67
C THR A 660 13.85 -4.42 22.55
N LYS A 661 14.25 -3.38 23.28
CA LYS A 661 15.21 -3.44 24.40
C LYS A 661 14.58 -2.73 25.59
N GLY A 662 14.51 -3.41 26.74
CA GLY A 662 13.91 -2.86 27.94
C GLY A 662 14.64 -3.28 29.20
N SER A 663 14.68 -2.40 30.20
CA SER A 663 15.18 -2.72 31.54
C SER A 663 14.41 -1.92 32.59
N GLY A 664 14.44 -2.42 33.83
CA GLY A 664 13.75 -1.77 34.94
C GLY A 664 13.77 -2.59 36.22
N VAL A 665 12.84 -2.29 37.11
CA VAL A 665 12.59 -3.05 38.34
C VAL A 665 11.11 -3.39 38.44
N ALA A 666 10.81 -4.52 39.09
CA ALA A 666 9.43 -4.82 39.47
C ALA A 666 8.91 -3.79 40.49
N GLY A 667 7.70 -3.28 40.29
CA GLY A 667 7.01 -2.37 41.19
C GLY A 667 6.63 -3.01 42.53
N GLU A 668 5.97 -2.22 43.38
CA GLU A 668 5.48 -2.68 44.69
C GLU A 668 4.40 -3.79 44.57
N ASP A 669 3.67 -3.79 43.46
CA ASP A 669 2.72 -4.84 43.04
C ASP A 669 3.41 -6.13 42.55
N GLY A 670 4.75 -6.12 42.43
CA GLY A 670 5.54 -7.22 41.89
C GLY A 670 5.50 -7.34 40.36
N THR A 671 5.11 -6.29 39.62
CA THR A 671 5.09 -6.35 38.15
C THR A 671 6.00 -5.34 37.46
N PHE A 672 6.40 -5.67 36.23
CA PHE A 672 7.02 -4.75 35.27
C PHE A 672 6.41 -5.05 33.90
N SER A 673 5.88 -4.03 33.23
CA SER A 673 5.24 -4.18 31.92
C SER A 673 5.79 -3.20 30.90
N LEU A 674 5.91 -3.63 29.65
CA LEU A 674 6.33 -2.79 28.53
C LEU A 674 5.65 -3.21 27.21
N PRO A 675 5.38 -2.27 26.29
CA PRO A 675 5.12 -2.58 24.90
C PRO A 675 6.36 -3.23 24.25
N ALA A 676 6.13 -4.27 23.46
CA ALA A 676 7.18 -5.09 22.87
C ALA A 676 6.74 -5.61 21.50
N PHE A 677 7.63 -5.60 20.51
CA PHE A 677 7.35 -6.13 19.18
C PHE A 677 7.11 -7.66 19.20
N TYR A 678 6.24 -8.17 18.33
CA TYR A 678 6.01 -9.62 18.25
C TYR A 678 7.28 -10.38 17.84
N GLY A 679 7.60 -11.45 18.57
CA GLY A 679 8.87 -12.18 18.42
C GLY A 679 9.31 -12.97 19.64
N LYS A 680 10.54 -13.50 19.56
CA LYS A 680 11.22 -14.27 20.61
C LYS A 680 12.05 -13.35 21.50
N TYR A 681 12.04 -13.62 22.80
CA TYR A 681 12.69 -12.81 23.84
C TYR A 681 13.54 -13.63 24.79
N ARG A 682 14.59 -13.01 25.32
CA ARG A 682 15.24 -13.40 26.57
C ARG A 682 14.85 -12.40 27.65
N ILE A 683 14.27 -12.90 28.73
CA ILE A 683 13.92 -12.11 29.90
C ILE A 683 14.78 -12.57 31.07
N THR A 684 15.52 -11.66 31.67
CA THR A 684 16.37 -11.94 32.84
C THR A 684 15.83 -11.20 34.06
N VAL A 685 15.56 -11.94 35.13
CA VAL A 685 15.19 -11.39 36.45
C VAL A 685 16.31 -11.72 37.43
N ASN A 686 17.01 -10.68 37.90
CA ASN A 686 18.24 -10.72 38.69
C ASN A 686 19.38 -11.55 38.07
N ARG A 687 19.32 -12.89 38.18
CA ARG A 687 20.29 -13.85 37.63
C ARG A 687 19.63 -15.04 36.90
N THR A 688 18.30 -15.08 36.83
CA THR A 688 17.56 -16.17 36.17
C THR A 688 17.02 -15.65 34.84
N ALA A 689 17.42 -16.30 33.74
CA ALA A 689 16.89 -16.02 32.42
C ALA A 689 15.82 -17.04 32.01
N LYS A 690 14.88 -16.61 31.17
CA LYS A 690 13.95 -17.47 30.41
C LYS A 690 13.88 -16.97 28.97
N GLU A 691 13.78 -17.89 28.03
CA GLU A 691 13.38 -17.55 26.66
C GLU A 691 11.88 -17.81 26.49
N VAL A 692 11.21 -16.89 25.80
CA VAL A 692 9.75 -16.86 25.61
C VAL A 692 9.40 -16.27 24.25
N ASP A 693 8.23 -16.59 23.72
CA ASP A 693 7.67 -15.96 22.52
C ASP A 693 6.46 -15.09 22.89
N LEU A 694 6.41 -13.85 22.39
CA LEU A 694 5.23 -12.99 22.40
C LEU A 694 4.66 -13.01 20.98
N LYS A 695 3.49 -13.64 20.77
CA LYS A 695 2.93 -13.82 19.42
C LYS A 695 1.85 -12.81 19.04
N LYS A 696 1.76 -12.46 17.76
CA LYS A 696 0.71 -11.56 17.21
C LYS A 696 -0.70 -12.05 17.54
N ALA A 697 -0.92 -13.36 17.49
CA ALA A 697 -2.20 -14.00 17.82
C ALA A 697 -2.60 -13.92 19.31
N GLU A 698 -1.64 -13.67 20.21
CA GLU A 698 -1.85 -13.63 21.66
C GLU A 698 -1.98 -12.19 22.18
N GLY A 699 -1.29 -11.23 21.54
CA GLY A 699 -1.32 -9.80 21.86
C GLY A 699 -0.68 -9.39 23.19
N LYS A 700 -0.55 -10.32 24.14
CA LYS A 700 0.02 -10.12 25.47
C LYS A 700 0.67 -11.40 26.01
N LEU A 701 1.73 -11.24 26.79
CA LEU A 701 2.47 -12.33 27.42
C LEU A 701 2.68 -12.02 28.90
N ILE A 702 2.38 -12.99 29.78
CA ILE A 702 2.67 -12.90 31.22
C ILE A 702 3.76 -13.92 31.57
N VAL A 703 4.86 -13.47 32.17
CA VAL A 703 6.00 -14.33 32.53
C VAL A 703 6.26 -14.28 34.03
N ASP A 704 6.01 -15.40 34.72
CA ASP A 704 6.17 -15.54 36.17
C ASP A 704 7.60 -15.94 36.57
N PHE A 705 8.25 -15.13 37.42
CA PHE A 705 9.50 -15.42 38.12
C PHE A 705 9.33 -15.40 39.66
N ALA A 706 8.12 -15.18 40.17
CA ALA A 706 7.82 -15.18 41.59
C ALA A 706 7.91 -16.59 42.20
N ASN A 707 7.58 -17.63 41.42
CA ASN A 707 7.53 -19.02 41.88
C ASN A 707 8.64 -19.92 41.33
N LYS A 708 9.67 -20.17 42.15
CA LYS A 708 10.45 -21.43 42.23
C LYS A 708 11.36 -21.41 43.48
N ARG A 709 10.83 -21.88 44.62
CA ARG A 709 11.65 -22.58 45.62
C ARG A 709 11.57 -24.07 45.29
N LYS A 710 12.71 -24.68 45.03
CA LYS A 710 12.99 -26.05 45.47
C LYS A 710 13.83 -25.92 46.74
#